data_AF-A0A1F3LGG4-F1
#
_entry.id   AF-A0A1F3LGG4-F1
#
_cell.length_a   1.000
_cell.length_b   1.000
_cell.length_c   1.000
_cell.angle_alpha   90.00
_cell.angle_beta   90.00
_cell.angle_gamma   90.00
#
_symmetry.space_group_name_H-M   'P 1'
#
loop_
_entity.id
_entity.type
_entity.pdbx_description
1 polymer ?
#
loop_
_entity_poly.entity_id
_entity_poly.type
_entity_poly.pdbx_seq_one_letter_code
_entity_poly.pdbx_strand_id
1 'polypeptide(L)'
;MNFSNFLKISTITKVRFLLFVQFLFGFSASQLSAQFYSMGNEPTRVKWQSITTENFQIIYPVGIDSLARRYAELMESANVWVQKPLKIKAKPIQVVLHPFNVMSNGMVTWAPKRMEFITKPLALGGYSQNWEKQLVLHEIRHTAQISKFEHGIFKPLSWLIGQQSQGIGVGLYIDKWALEGDAVVSETQFSKTGRGRDPEHLIFFKAAFLAGEYRSWKEWKLGSGKKYTPDIYSLGYLVNSFITLSSGNYNYMGDLTEYLIKHFYNPSGSRKAYIGATGKTIIDHFDDIKNVLGRRWEIEDSLKTPFTPFTAVSNSGRDYASYKSLVSVSPDSVYAIKWDMNDPTRLVLIDSSGSEKRIAYMGNLSSFLTFRKGKIYWTEQVYSTRWEQESFSVLKHYDIKKREVFVNTFRSSYSNPAISLAGDTIAVAEYLPEGDTRLVLLDTMGYKPMVFFEAPDHGQIKESVFFGNAIFSTVITDKGMGLYRLNLNTRQWTKEIAEQDRYITRLRGYSDGLFFESDLSGTNNIYSYRPEIKYLQRLTNSRFGAFAPDVDDKEQTLYYSEYDKDGYRAVSAGLDNLLWQPATFENKYKYHEADILSQVAGYSIDTVNVRTNRKYESKPYSKIANLFRPHSWAPFYYNVDKIKNISYSNFYEILSPGVTVYSQNTLSTATAMLAYSYANGFHAGHLKFTYSGLYPVIDVKVDYNERSSNEIRLMRDIHGEKIQIVTPVLNSSYFSTSFLFYLPLNFSSGGWDRGLIPKLLWKYSNDSYYSVNSGRYRDYQYLSFGLHYYNILNSSRRDIFPKWGLGVVFQMNSMPFSEENFGSLIYSNIYAYLPGILANHGLRLSFVHQMQNYRDKNYLFSNLASSPRGYDQLYGKNFVALSADYAFPVYLGDVSISSLIYFKRLKVIPFVDWAYNQGAQEDTHMLSAGTDLLLDFNILNIYLPLSAGVRYARTKEGLNLYQFLFKLPM
;
A
#
# COMPACT_ATOMS: atom_id res chain seq x y z
N MET A 1 -64.01 -9.99 -1.65
CA MET A 1 -62.62 -10.33 -1.28
C MET A 1 -61.82 -10.52 -2.56
N ASN A 2 -61.07 -9.50 -3.00
CA ASN A 2 -60.43 -9.50 -4.33
C ASN A 2 -58.93 -9.79 -4.27
N PHE A 3 -58.53 -10.80 -5.03
CA PHE A 3 -57.20 -11.40 -5.21
C PHE A 3 -56.17 -10.50 -5.96
N SER A 4 -56.39 -9.18 -6.07
CA SER A 4 -55.54 -8.29 -6.88
C SER A 4 -54.37 -7.65 -6.10
N ASN A 5 -54.42 -7.63 -4.77
CA ASN A 5 -53.38 -6.98 -3.94
C ASN A 5 -52.16 -7.88 -3.65
N PHE A 6 -52.27 -9.20 -3.79
CA PHE A 6 -51.14 -10.12 -3.57
C PHE A 6 -50.15 -10.16 -4.75
N LEU A 7 -50.64 -9.96 -5.98
CA LEU A 7 -49.80 -9.93 -7.18
C LEU A 7 -48.97 -8.65 -7.28
N LYS A 8 -49.50 -7.48 -6.88
CA LYS A 8 -48.73 -6.21 -6.88
C LYS A 8 -47.58 -6.19 -5.88
N ILE A 9 -47.72 -6.83 -4.71
CA ILE A 9 -46.64 -6.91 -3.71
C ILE A 9 -45.54 -7.88 -4.18
N SER A 10 -45.88 -8.98 -4.87
CA SER A 10 -44.86 -9.90 -5.39
C SER A 10 -44.04 -9.29 -6.54
N THR A 11 -44.66 -8.47 -7.40
CA THR A 11 -43.97 -7.84 -8.54
C THR A 11 -43.10 -6.67 -8.08
N ILE A 12 -43.54 -5.87 -7.10
CA ILE A 12 -42.71 -4.81 -6.50
C ILE A 12 -41.54 -5.41 -5.72
N THR A 13 -41.72 -6.56 -5.07
CA THR A 13 -40.64 -7.25 -4.34
C THR A 13 -39.65 -7.92 -5.30
N LYS A 14 -40.11 -8.49 -6.43
CA LYS A 14 -39.24 -9.02 -7.50
C LYS A 14 -38.47 -7.92 -8.23
N VAL A 15 -39.10 -6.77 -8.51
CA VAL A 15 -38.43 -5.62 -9.13
C VAL A 15 -37.42 -4.97 -8.18
N ARG A 16 -37.74 -4.88 -6.88
CA ARG A 16 -36.78 -4.43 -5.85
C ARG A 16 -35.64 -5.43 -5.63
N PHE A 17 -35.90 -6.74 -5.71
CA PHE A 17 -34.86 -7.77 -5.65
C PHE A 17 -33.97 -7.75 -6.89
N LEU A 18 -34.53 -7.60 -8.09
CA LEU A 18 -33.77 -7.43 -9.33
C LEU A 18 -32.97 -6.13 -9.34
N LEU A 19 -33.54 -5.02 -8.85
CA LEU A 19 -32.82 -3.75 -8.70
C LEU A 19 -31.75 -3.82 -7.60
N PHE A 20 -31.98 -4.55 -6.52
CA PHE A 20 -30.99 -4.77 -5.46
C PHE A 20 -29.86 -5.70 -5.91
N VAL A 21 -30.18 -6.76 -6.66
CA VAL A 21 -29.22 -7.66 -7.30
C VAL A 21 -28.46 -6.92 -8.40
N GLN A 22 -29.11 -6.09 -9.21
CA GLN A 22 -28.46 -5.22 -10.22
C GLN A 22 -27.63 -4.11 -9.59
N PHE A 23 -28.06 -3.55 -8.45
CA PHE A 23 -27.27 -2.58 -7.67
C PHE A 23 -26.04 -3.26 -7.06
N LEU A 24 -26.19 -4.47 -6.50
CA LEU A 24 -25.08 -5.29 -6.01
C LEU A 24 -24.11 -5.67 -7.13
N PHE A 25 -24.60 -6.12 -8.30
CA PHE A 25 -23.74 -6.47 -9.44
C PHE A 25 -23.13 -5.23 -10.12
N GLY A 26 -23.82 -4.08 -10.12
CA GLY A 26 -23.28 -2.79 -10.57
C GLY A 26 -22.16 -2.28 -9.66
N PHE A 27 -22.26 -2.52 -8.34
CA PHE A 27 -21.17 -2.28 -7.39
C PHE A 27 -20.00 -3.26 -7.61
N SER A 28 -20.25 -4.53 -7.89
CA SER A 28 -19.20 -5.52 -8.20
C SER A 28 -18.48 -5.21 -9.53
N ALA A 29 -19.21 -4.72 -10.53
CA ALA A 29 -18.69 -4.43 -11.86
C ALA A 29 -17.84 -3.16 -11.94
N SER A 30 -17.69 -2.39 -10.86
CA SER A 30 -16.81 -1.21 -10.83
C SER A 30 -15.47 -1.47 -10.14
N GLN A 31 -15.27 -2.66 -9.55
CA GLN A 31 -14.00 -3.12 -8.96
C GLN A 31 -13.11 -3.89 -9.96
N LEU A 32 -13.12 -3.56 -11.25
CA LEU A 32 -12.58 -4.47 -12.28
C LEU A 32 -11.05 -4.53 -12.40
N SER A 33 -10.30 -3.74 -11.62
CA SER A 33 -8.88 -4.02 -11.35
C SER A 33 -8.70 -5.12 -10.28
N ALA A 34 -9.74 -5.50 -9.54
CA ALA A 34 -9.68 -6.54 -8.51
C ALA A 34 -9.76 -7.97 -9.07
N GLN A 35 -9.88 -8.12 -10.39
CA GLN A 35 -9.86 -9.44 -11.05
C GLN A 35 -8.46 -9.98 -11.31
N PHE A 36 -7.49 -9.06 -11.41
CA PHE A 36 -6.09 -9.37 -11.56
C PHE A 36 -5.33 -8.66 -10.46
N TYR A 37 -4.54 -9.41 -9.70
CA TYR A 37 -3.79 -8.84 -8.59
C TYR A 37 -2.30 -9.00 -8.84
N SER A 38 -1.51 -7.94 -8.80
CA SER A 38 -0.06 -8.01 -8.97
C SER A 38 0.64 -7.19 -7.90
N MET A 39 1.60 -7.81 -7.20
CA MET A 39 2.59 -7.08 -6.40
C MET A 39 3.70 -6.45 -7.25
N GLY A 40 3.80 -6.81 -8.53
CA GLY A 40 4.92 -6.44 -9.38
C GLY A 40 5.59 -7.63 -10.07
N ASN A 41 6.62 -7.35 -10.88
CA ASN A 41 7.40 -8.39 -11.56
C ASN A 41 8.89 -8.33 -11.21
N GLU A 42 9.53 -9.50 -11.22
CA GLU A 42 10.97 -9.66 -11.06
C GLU A 42 11.70 -9.43 -12.39
N PRO A 43 13.00 -9.10 -12.34
CA PRO A 43 13.82 -8.99 -13.53
C PRO A 43 13.72 -10.21 -14.46
N THR A 44 13.64 -9.98 -15.78
CA THR A 44 13.58 -11.07 -16.78
C THR A 44 14.69 -12.11 -16.60
N ARG A 45 15.87 -11.68 -16.12
CA ARG A 45 17.04 -12.55 -15.82
C ARG A 45 16.79 -13.63 -14.76
N VAL A 46 15.74 -13.50 -13.94
CA VAL A 46 15.45 -14.44 -12.86
C VAL A 46 14.94 -15.77 -13.42
N LYS A 47 15.66 -16.85 -13.08
CA LYS A 47 15.28 -18.24 -13.30
C LYS A 47 14.61 -18.78 -12.04
N TRP A 48 13.60 -19.63 -12.22
CA TRP A 48 12.74 -20.09 -11.13
C TRP A 48 12.86 -21.60 -10.89
N GLN A 49 12.74 -21.97 -9.63
CA GLN A 49 12.61 -23.33 -9.13
C GLN A 49 11.34 -23.45 -8.29
N SER A 50 10.97 -24.69 -7.97
CA SER A 50 9.87 -24.98 -7.05
C SER A 50 10.15 -26.19 -6.17
N ILE A 51 9.62 -26.13 -4.95
CA ILE A 51 9.53 -27.22 -3.99
C ILE A 51 8.05 -27.50 -3.75
N THR A 52 7.64 -28.77 -3.84
CA THR A 52 6.27 -29.20 -3.53
C THR A 52 6.27 -30.00 -2.23
N THR A 53 5.36 -29.66 -1.33
CA THR A 53 5.11 -30.34 -0.06
C THR A 53 3.67 -30.86 -0.02
N GLU A 54 3.19 -31.33 1.14
CA GLU A 54 1.79 -31.81 1.26
C GLU A 54 0.79 -30.66 1.05
N ASN A 55 1.08 -29.49 1.63
CA ASN A 55 0.14 -28.36 1.69
C ASN A 55 0.58 -27.17 0.84
N PHE A 56 1.81 -27.15 0.29
CA PHE A 56 2.35 -25.98 -0.38
C PHE A 56 3.13 -26.33 -1.65
N GLN A 57 3.13 -25.40 -2.61
CA GLN A 57 4.10 -25.38 -3.70
C GLN A 57 4.84 -24.05 -3.66
N ILE A 58 6.09 -24.08 -3.22
CA ILE A 58 6.93 -22.89 -3.04
C ILE A 58 7.71 -22.67 -4.32
N ILE A 59 7.53 -21.52 -4.95
CA ILE A 59 8.15 -21.08 -6.20
C ILE A 59 9.12 -19.95 -5.85
N TYR A 60 10.38 -20.09 -6.26
CA TYR A 60 11.44 -19.18 -5.82
C TYR A 60 12.56 -19.05 -6.86
N PRO A 61 13.33 -17.94 -6.83
CA PRO A 61 14.51 -17.78 -7.68
C PRO A 61 15.62 -18.78 -7.40
N VAL A 62 16.34 -19.22 -8.44
CA VAL A 62 17.57 -20.02 -8.28
C VAL A 62 18.57 -19.27 -7.40
N GLY A 63 19.17 -19.97 -6.42
CA GLY A 63 20.18 -19.41 -5.51
C GLY A 63 19.70 -19.28 -4.06
N ILE A 64 18.38 -19.35 -3.81
CA ILE A 64 17.81 -19.24 -2.45
C ILE A 64 17.25 -20.57 -1.91
N ASP A 65 17.76 -21.70 -2.39
CA ASP A 65 17.26 -23.05 -2.08
C ASP A 65 17.17 -23.35 -0.58
N SER A 66 18.18 -22.93 0.20
CA SER A 66 18.19 -23.14 1.66
C SER A 66 17.05 -22.38 2.35
N LEU A 67 16.83 -21.13 1.93
CA LEU A 67 15.74 -20.29 2.42
C LEU A 67 14.37 -20.88 2.03
N ALA A 68 14.23 -21.35 0.79
CA ALA A 68 12.99 -21.97 0.33
C ALA A 68 12.63 -23.24 1.11
N ARG A 69 13.63 -24.09 1.44
CA ARG A 69 13.43 -25.27 2.30
C ARG A 69 13.07 -24.89 3.72
N ARG A 70 13.67 -23.82 4.25
CA ARG A 70 13.34 -23.28 5.57
C ARG A 70 11.88 -22.81 5.63
N TYR A 71 11.41 -22.06 4.62
CA TYR A 71 9.99 -21.71 4.50
C TYR A 71 9.11 -22.96 4.42
N ALA A 72 9.49 -23.98 3.63
CA ALA A 72 8.75 -25.24 3.54
C ALA A 72 8.53 -25.92 4.90
N GLU A 73 9.59 -26.02 5.71
CA GLU A 73 9.53 -26.64 7.04
C GLU A 73 8.67 -25.83 8.01
N LEU A 74 8.90 -24.52 8.08
CA LEU A 74 8.15 -23.63 8.96
C LEU A 74 6.67 -23.64 8.60
N MET A 75 6.33 -23.57 7.31
CA MET A 75 4.96 -23.58 6.84
C MET A 75 4.25 -24.89 7.16
N GLU A 76 4.86 -26.03 6.85
CA GLU A 76 4.28 -27.34 7.16
C GLU A 76 4.11 -27.54 8.67
N SER A 77 5.06 -27.08 9.48
CA SER A 77 4.97 -27.16 10.94
C SER A 77 3.83 -26.32 11.52
N ALA A 78 3.61 -25.11 10.99
CA ALA A 78 2.61 -24.18 11.49
C ALA A 78 1.19 -24.47 10.95
N ASN A 79 1.08 -25.10 9.78
CA ASN A 79 -0.15 -25.18 9.00
C ASN A 79 -1.37 -25.67 9.79
N VAL A 80 -1.24 -26.80 10.49
CA VAL A 80 -2.35 -27.40 11.24
C VAL A 80 -2.75 -26.53 12.44
N TRP A 81 -1.76 -25.98 13.16
CA TRP A 81 -1.99 -25.19 14.36
C TRP A 81 -2.67 -23.86 14.07
N VAL A 82 -2.22 -23.14 13.04
CA VAL A 82 -2.78 -21.84 12.65
C VAL A 82 -4.21 -21.96 12.12
N GLN A 83 -4.55 -23.09 11.48
CA GLN A 83 -5.88 -23.33 10.93
C GLN A 83 -6.90 -23.86 11.95
N LYS A 84 -6.44 -24.57 12.99
CA LYS A 84 -7.29 -25.25 13.97
C LYS A 84 -8.34 -24.32 14.60
N PRO A 85 -8.02 -23.08 15.04
CA PRO A 85 -9.03 -22.21 15.65
C PRO A 85 -10.15 -21.75 14.69
N LEU A 86 -9.92 -21.81 13.38
CA LEU A 86 -10.92 -21.47 12.37
C LEU A 86 -11.78 -22.68 11.95
N LYS A 87 -11.47 -23.88 12.47
CA LYS A 87 -12.17 -25.13 12.15
C LYS A 87 -12.19 -25.41 10.64
N ILE A 88 -11.03 -25.25 9.99
CA ILE A 88 -10.90 -25.40 8.54
C ILE A 88 -9.65 -26.20 8.19
N LYS A 89 -9.70 -26.91 7.04
CA LYS A 89 -8.54 -27.49 6.38
C LYS A 89 -8.46 -26.91 4.96
N ALA A 90 -7.64 -25.87 4.80
CA ALA A 90 -7.40 -25.20 3.54
C ALA A 90 -6.75 -26.17 2.54
N LYS A 91 -7.16 -26.06 1.27
CA LYS A 91 -6.52 -26.80 0.17
C LYS A 91 -5.09 -26.31 -0.08
N PRO A 92 -4.22 -27.14 -0.67
CA PRO A 92 -2.86 -26.74 -1.01
C PRO A 92 -2.80 -25.44 -1.82
N ILE A 93 -1.77 -24.63 -1.56
CA ILE A 93 -1.62 -23.29 -2.13
C ILE A 93 -0.19 -23.05 -2.63
N GLN A 94 -0.09 -22.24 -3.69
CA GLN A 94 1.21 -21.83 -4.24
C GLN A 94 1.75 -20.63 -3.47
N VAL A 95 3.06 -20.58 -3.26
CA VAL A 95 3.75 -19.50 -2.56
C VAL A 95 4.89 -19.00 -3.42
N VAL A 96 4.99 -17.70 -3.64
CA VAL A 96 6.10 -17.08 -4.40
C VAL A 96 7.01 -16.35 -3.43
N LEU A 97 8.32 -16.61 -3.52
CA LEU A 97 9.34 -15.91 -2.73
C LEU A 97 10.02 -14.83 -3.56
N HIS A 98 10.07 -13.61 -3.02
CA HIS A 98 10.58 -12.39 -3.65
C HIS A 98 11.83 -11.87 -2.91
N PRO A 99 13.05 -12.32 -3.28
CA PRO A 99 14.27 -12.01 -2.52
C PRO A 99 14.97 -10.71 -2.94
N PHE A 100 14.55 -10.05 -4.02
CA PHE A 100 15.22 -8.86 -4.54
C PHE A 100 14.62 -7.54 -4.07
N ASN A 101 13.53 -7.58 -3.30
CA ASN A 101 12.83 -6.42 -2.81
C ASN A 101 13.21 -6.16 -1.34
N VAL A 102 13.76 -4.99 -1.02
CA VAL A 102 14.11 -4.59 0.37
C VAL A 102 12.92 -4.07 1.17
N MET A 103 11.73 -3.95 0.56
CA MET A 103 10.50 -3.52 1.22
C MET A 103 9.73 -4.73 1.75
N SER A 104 10.08 -5.20 2.94
CA SER A 104 9.51 -6.41 3.52
C SER A 104 7.98 -6.35 3.62
N ASN A 105 7.32 -7.39 3.11
CA ASN A 105 5.87 -7.56 3.18
C ASN A 105 5.49 -9.04 2.92
N GLY A 106 4.27 -9.41 3.29
CA GLY A 106 3.62 -10.66 2.92
C GLY A 106 2.20 -10.39 2.46
N MET A 107 1.63 -11.32 1.69
CA MET A 107 0.19 -11.29 1.40
C MET A 107 -0.36 -12.61 0.88
N VAL A 108 -1.68 -12.73 0.99
CA VAL A 108 -2.49 -13.77 0.36
C VAL A 108 -3.42 -13.15 -0.69
N THR A 109 -3.31 -13.66 -1.91
CA THR A 109 -4.22 -13.35 -3.02
C THR A 109 -5.09 -14.57 -3.31
N TRP A 110 -6.37 -14.36 -3.65
CA TRP A 110 -7.29 -15.47 -3.91
C TRP A 110 -7.70 -15.70 -5.36
N ALA A 111 -7.67 -14.68 -6.21
CA ALA A 111 -8.03 -14.80 -7.62
C ALA A 111 -6.86 -14.29 -8.49
N PRO A 112 -5.83 -15.13 -8.77
CA PRO A 112 -5.73 -16.56 -8.43
C PRO A 112 -5.16 -16.85 -7.03
N LYS A 113 -5.53 -17.99 -6.46
CA LYS A 113 -5.13 -18.44 -5.11
C LYS A 113 -3.62 -18.68 -5.02
N ARG A 114 -2.93 -17.82 -4.25
CA ARG A 114 -1.49 -17.91 -3.94
C ARG A 114 -1.10 -17.01 -2.76
N MET A 115 0.06 -17.27 -2.16
CA MET A 115 0.75 -16.36 -1.24
C MET A 115 1.99 -15.77 -1.90
N GLU A 116 2.40 -14.59 -1.47
CA GLU A 116 3.61 -13.91 -1.93
C GLU A 116 4.38 -13.36 -0.74
N PHE A 117 5.66 -13.72 -0.59
CA PHE A 117 6.52 -13.30 0.52
C PHE A 117 7.73 -12.53 0.01
N ILE A 118 7.91 -11.31 0.49
CA ILE A 118 9.18 -10.60 0.33
C ILE A 118 10.11 -11.07 1.44
N THR A 119 11.16 -11.79 1.06
CA THR A 119 11.97 -12.57 2.01
C THR A 119 13.03 -11.75 2.73
N LYS A 120 13.41 -10.57 2.19
CA LYS A 120 14.33 -9.68 2.90
C LYS A 120 13.64 -9.13 4.16
N PRO A 121 14.25 -9.29 5.35
CA PRO A 121 13.64 -8.89 6.60
C PRO A 121 13.67 -7.37 6.83
N LEU A 122 12.85 -6.91 7.77
CA LEU A 122 12.71 -5.48 8.09
C LEU A 122 13.99 -4.90 8.69
N ALA A 123 14.56 -3.87 8.04
CA ALA A 123 15.71 -3.13 8.55
C ALA A 123 15.35 -2.26 9.77
N LEU A 124 14.20 -1.58 9.73
CA LEU A 124 13.66 -0.77 10.84
C LEU A 124 12.41 -1.42 11.43
N GLY A 125 12.20 -1.22 12.74
CA GLY A 125 11.08 -1.83 13.46
C GLY A 125 11.15 -3.37 13.47
N GLY A 126 10.00 -4.01 13.63
CA GLY A 126 9.90 -5.46 13.81
C GLY A 126 10.33 -5.91 15.20
N TYR A 127 9.98 -7.15 15.54
CA TYR A 127 10.25 -7.74 16.85
C TYR A 127 11.39 -8.77 16.81
N SER A 128 11.86 -9.25 17.97
CA SER A 128 13.02 -10.13 18.20
C SER A 128 12.84 -11.57 17.70
N GLN A 129 12.29 -11.73 16.50
CA GLN A 129 12.03 -13.00 15.84
C GLN A 129 12.42 -12.91 14.36
N ASN A 130 12.95 -14.01 13.83
CA ASN A 130 13.23 -14.12 12.40
C ASN A 130 11.99 -13.84 11.55
N TRP A 131 12.18 -13.06 10.49
CA TRP A 131 11.11 -12.53 9.63
C TRP A 131 10.24 -13.60 9.00
N GLU A 132 10.84 -14.71 8.56
CA GLU A 132 10.11 -15.82 7.94
C GLU A 132 9.12 -16.48 8.91
N LYS A 133 9.44 -16.54 10.22
CA LYS A 133 8.51 -17.08 11.24
C LYS A 133 7.29 -16.16 11.40
N GLN A 134 7.52 -14.85 11.39
CA GLN A 134 6.46 -13.83 11.48
C GLN A 134 5.49 -13.96 10.29
N LEU A 135 6.03 -13.95 9.07
CA LEU A 135 5.25 -14.06 7.84
C LEU A 135 4.47 -15.36 7.77
N VAL A 136 5.10 -16.50 8.10
CA VAL A 136 4.44 -17.81 8.04
C VAL A 136 3.21 -17.86 8.97
N LEU A 137 3.32 -17.36 10.20
CA LEU A 137 2.20 -17.36 11.15
C LEU A 137 1.07 -16.41 10.73
N HIS A 138 1.40 -15.26 10.15
CA HIS A 138 0.43 -14.25 9.70
C HIS A 138 -0.31 -14.71 8.43
N GLU A 139 0.42 -15.09 7.39
CA GLU A 139 -0.14 -15.31 6.05
C GLU A 139 -0.85 -16.66 5.93
N ILE A 140 -0.41 -17.69 6.66
CA ILE A 140 -1.18 -18.94 6.77
C ILE A 140 -2.53 -18.66 7.43
N ARG A 141 -2.60 -17.72 8.39
CA ARG A 141 -3.87 -17.35 9.03
C ARG A 141 -4.84 -16.74 8.03
N HIS A 142 -4.37 -15.84 7.17
CA HIS A 142 -5.19 -15.31 6.07
C HIS A 142 -5.66 -16.39 5.10
N THR A 143 -4.78 -17.33 4.72
CA THR A 143 -5.18 -18.47 3.87
C THR A 143 -6.34 -19.25 4.50
N ALA A 144 -6.28 -19.50 5.80
CA ALA A 144 -7.32 -20.19 6.56
C ALA A 144 -8.63 -19.39 6.60
N GLN A 145 -8.55 -18.08 6.88
CA GLN A 145 -9.71 -17.18 6.92
C GLN A 145 -10.43 -17.16 5.57
N ILE A 146 -9.70 -16.99 4.47
CA ILE A 146 -10.28 -16.93 3.13
C ILE A 146 -10.84 -18.30 2.72
N SER A 147 -10.18 -19.41 3.08
CA SER A 147 -10.67 -20.78 2.81
C SER A 147 -12.02 -21.10 3.47
N LYS A 148 -12.45 -20.37 4.51
CA LYS A 148 -13.82 -20.51 5.05
C LYS A 148 -14.87 -20.25 3.96
N PHE A 149 -14.61 -19.29 3.08
CA PHE A 149 -15.48 -18.93 1.95
C PHE A 149 -15.36 -19.90 0.75
N GLU A 150 -14.63 -21.01 0.86
CA GLU A 150 -14.73 -22.14 -0.10
C GLU A 150 -15.94 -23.05 0.20
N HIS A 151 -16.71 -22.76 1.26
CA HIS A 151 -17.80 -23.58 1.78
C HIS A 151 -19.16 -22.83 1.75
N GLY A 152 -20.24 -23.54 2.08
CA GLY A 152 -21.59 -22.97 2.11
C GLY A 152 -22.03 -22.42 0.76
N ILE A 153 -22.69 -21.25 0.75
CA ILE A 153 -23.20 -20.60 -0.47
C ILE A 153 -22.10 -20.23 -1.48
N PHE A 154 -20.87 -20.02 -1.00
CA PHE A 154 -19.77 -19.60 -1.85
C PHE A 154 -19.19 -20.74 -2.70
N LYS A 155 -19.48 -22.00 -2.33
CA LYS A 155 -19.13 -23.18 -3.13
C LYS A 155 -19.92 -23.23 -4.45
N PRO A 156 -21.26 -23.22 -4.48
CA PRO A 156 -21.99 -23.12 -5.73
C PRO A 156 -21.74 -21.79 -6.47
N LEU A 157 -21.55 -20.69 -5.74
CA LEU A 157 -21.15 -19.43 -6.38
C LEU A 157 -19.80 -19.54 -7.11
N SER A 158 -18.84 -20.30 -6.57
CA SER A 158 -17.57 -20.56 -7.24
C SER A 158 -17.71 -21.34 -8.55
N TRP A 159 -18.79 -22.10 -8.73
CA TRP A 159 -19.08 -22.73 -10.03
C TRP A 159 -19.50 -21.72 -11.10
N LEU A 160 -20.04 -20.57 -10.69
CA LEU A 160 -20.50 -19.51 -11.59
C LEU A 160 -19.40 -18.48 -11.88
N ILE A 161 -18.57 -18.15 -10.89
CA ILE A 161 -17.58 -17.06 -11.00
C ILE A 161 -16.13 -17.45 -10.65
N GLY A 162 -15.87 -18.75 -10.44
CA GLY A 162 -14.56 -19.26 -10.03
C GLY A 162 -14.08 -18.68 -8.70
N GLN A 163 -12.78 -18.40 -8.60
CA GLN A 163 -12.13 -17.96 -7.36
C GLN A 163 -12.52 -16.54 -6.89
N GLN A 164 -13.26 -15.77 -7.71
CA GLN A 164 -13.79 -14.47 -7.30
C GLN A 164 -14.85 -14.61 -6.20
N SER A 165 -15.49 -15.78 -6.06
CA SER A 165 -16.54 -15.97 -5.04
C SER A 165 -16.03 -15.80 -3.61
N GLN A 166 -14.80 -16.24 -3.33
CA GLN A 166 -14.19 -16.08 -2.01
C GLN A 166 -13.85 -14.61 -1.71
N GLY A 167 -13.37 -13.86 -2.71
CA GLY A 167 -13.08 -12.44 -2.57
C GLY A 167 -14.33 -11.64 -2.19
N ILE A 168 -15.47 -11.96 -2.80
CA ILE A 168 -16.79 -11.38 -2.44
C ILE A 168 -17.14 -11.75 -0.99
N GLY A 169 -16.95 -13.01 -0.60
CA GLY A 169 -17.23 -13.46 0.77
C GLY A 169 -16.43 -12.69 1.82
N VAL A 170 -15.11 -12.60 1.63
CA VAL A 170 -14.23 -11.88 2.56
C VAL A 170 -14.59 -10.39 2.59
N GLY A 171 -14.71 -9.73 1.43
CA GLY A 171 -14.95 -8.29 1.34
C GLY A 171 -16.31 -7.83 1.88
N LEU A 172 -17.33 -8.69 1.87
CA LEU A 172 -18.67 -8.35 2.38
C LEU A 172 -18.87 -8.71 3.85
N TYR A 173 -18.30 -9.81 4.33
CA TYR A 173 -18.67 -10.38 5.63
C TYR A 173 -17.63 -10.19 6.73
N ILE A 174 -16.36 -9.95 6.39
CA ILE A 174 -15.31 -9.72 7.40
C ILE A 174 -14.61 -8.40 7.14
N ASP A 175 -14.62 -7.55 8.17
CA ASP A 175 -13.91 -6.30 8.11
C ASP A 175 -12.39 -6.50 8.13
N LYS A 176 -11.67 -5.58 7.48
CA LYS A 176 -10.20 -5.64 7.41
C LYS A 176 -9.54 -5.67 8.80
N TRP A 177 -10.02 -4.88 9.77
CA TRP A 177 -9.49 -4.90 11.14
C TRP A 177 -9.59 -6.30 11.78
N ALA A 178 -10.67 -7.05 11.51
CA ALA A 178 -10.89 -8.35 12.11
C ALA A 178 -9.97 -9.40 11.47
N LEU A 179 -9.76 -9.35 10.15
CA LEU A 179 -8.83 -10.24 9.44
C LEU A 179 -7.39 -10.03 9.91
N GLU A 180 -6.90 -8.80 9.84
CA GLU A 180 -5.52 -8.43 10.19
C GLU A 180 -5.28 -8.64 11.68
N GLY A 181 -6.22 -8.24 12.53
CA GLY A 181 -6.15 -8.44 13.97
C GLY A 181 -6.07 -9.90 14.39
N ASP A 182 -6.88 -10.77 13.77
CA ASP A 182 -6.88 -12.20 14.04
C ASP A 182 -5.60 -12.88 13.55
N ALA A 183 -4.98 -12.36 12.49
CA ALA A 183 -3.64 -12.76 12.06
C ALA A 183 -2.55 -12.30 13.06
N VAL A 184 -2.66 -11.11 13.66
CA VAL A 184 -1.77 -10.67 14.75
C VAL A 184 -1.96 -11.49 16.03
N VAL A 185 -3.20 -11.89 16.34
CA VAL A 185 -3.47 -12.85 17.43
C VAL A 185 -2.75 -14.16 17.14
N SER A 186 -2.80 -14.67 15.90
CA SER A 186 -2.06 -15.88 15.48
C SER A 186 -0.54 -15.74 15.67
N GLU A 187 0.08 -14.64 15.23
CA GLU A 187 1.51 -14.37 15.47
C GLU A 187 1.87 -14.43 16.96
N THR A 188 1.07 -13.76 17.78
CA THR A 188 1.30 -13.63 19.23
C THR A 188 1.08 -14.96 19.94
N GLN A 189 0.03 -15.68 19.56
CA GLN A 189 -0.37 -16.94 20.14
C GLN A 189 0.68 -18.04 19.86
N PHE A 190 1.20 -18.11 18.64
CA PHE A 190 2.08 -19.21 18.20
C PHE A 190 3.58 -18.84 18.17
N SER A 191 3.99 -17.77 18.84
CA SER A 191 5.40 -17.42 19.04
C SER A 191 5.69 -16.95 20.46
N LYS A 192 6.97 -16.90 20.84
CA LYS A 192 7.44 -16.26 22.08
C LYS A 192 7.44 -14.73 21.99
N THR A 193 7.31 -14.20 20.78
CA THR A 193 7.29 -12.77 20.44
C THR A 193 5.90 -12.37 19.92
N GLY A 194 5.82 -11.69 18.76
CA GLY A 194 4.58 -11.23 18.14
C GLY A 194 4.22 -9.82 18.55
N ARG A 195 3.50 -9.10 17.69
CA ARG A 195 3.12 -7.69 17.93
C ARG A 195 2.26 -7.50 19.17
N GLY A 196 1.59 -8.54 19.65
CA GLY A 196 0.87 -8.49 20.91
C GLY A 196 1.74 -8.32 22.17
N ARG A 197 3.06 -8.54 22.04
CA ARG A 197 4.08 -8.28 23.06
C ARG A 197 4.90 -7.02 22.77
N ASP A 198 4.64 -6.32 21.67
CA ASP A 198 5.26 -5.04 21.36
C ASP A 198 4.45 -3.91 22.04
N PRO A 199 5.03 -3.19 23.01
CA PRO A 199 4.31 -2.09 23.66
C PRO A 199 4.02 -0.92 22.71
N GLU A 200 4.79 -0.71 21.62
CA GLU A 200 4.46 0.29 20.59
C GLU A 200 3.14 -0.06 19.88
N HIS A 201 2.77 -1.34 19.79
CA HIS A 201 1.61 -1.80 19.02
C HIS A 201 0.28 -1.28 19.57
N LEU A 202 0.14 -1.16 20.90
CA LEU A 202 -1.08 -0.66 21.56
C LEU A 202 -0.90 0.72 22.21
N ILE A 203 0.26 1.36 22.05
CA ILE A 203 0.63 2.58 22.78
C ILE A 203 -0.37 3.73 22.59
N PHE A 204 -0.90 3.91 21.37
CA PHE A 204 -1.86 4.97 21.10
C PHE A 204 -3.19 4.73 21.81
N PHE A 205 -3.71 3.50 21.83
CA PHE A 205 -4.96 3.19 22.53
C PHE A 205 -4.80 3.39 24.03
N LYS A 206 -3.67 2.97 24.60
CA LYS A 206 -3.36 3.20 26.01
C LYS A 206 -3.29 4.69 26.36
N ALA A 207 -2.56 5.48 25.57
CA ALA A 207 -2.47 6.93 25.78
C ALA A 207 -3.82 7.63 25.60
N ALA A 208 -4.61 7.24 24.59
CA ALA A 208 -5.93 7.81 24.33
C ALA A 208 -6.91 7.52 25.48
N PHE A 209 -6.99 6.27 25.96
CA PHE A 209 -7.92 5.90 27.04
C PHE A 209 -7.56 6.58 28.35
N LEU A 210 -6.26 6.64 28.69
CA LEU A 210 -5.78 7.34 29.89
C LEU A 210 -5.94 8.87 29.81
N ALA A 211 -6.08 9.42 28.60
CA ALA A 211 -6.44 10.82 28.37
C ALA A 211 -7.97 11.07 28.35
N GLY A 212 -8.80 10.04 28.58
CA GLY A 212 -10.26 10.13 28.52
C GLY A 212 -10.83 10.16 27.10
N GLU A 213 -10.05 9.80 26.08
CA GLU A 213 -10.47 9.82 24.68
C GLU A 213 -11.16 8.53 24.25
N TYR A 214 -12.44 8.41 24.63
CA TYR A 214 -13.28 7.25 24.32
C TYR A 214 -14.13 7.47 23.06
N ARG A 215 -13.49 7.45 21.88
CA ARG A 215 -14.21 7.57 20.59
C ARG A 215 -15.16 6.40 20.36
N SER A 216 -16.15 6.61 19.50
CA SER A 216 -17.09 5.56 19.08
C SER A 216 -16.38 4.44 18.32
N TRP A 217 -16.98 3.24 18.31
CA TRP A 217 -16.47 2.10 17.54
C TRP A 217 -16.23 2.45 16.07
N LYS A 218 -17.11 3.27 15.47
CA LYS A 218 -16.98 3.69 14.07
C LYS A 218 -15.81 4.64 13.82
N GLU A 219 -15.55 5.58 14.73
CA GLU A 219 -14.39 6.46 14.62
C GLU A 219 -13.07 5.67 14.66
N TRP A 220 -12.98 4.65 15.51
CA TRP A 220 -11.81 3.77 15.56
C TRP A 220 -11.68 2.90 14.32
N LYS A 221 -12.78 2.26 13.91
CA LYS A 221 -12.79 1.34 12.77
C LYS A 221 -12.60 2.04 11.42
N LEU A 222 -13.28 3.16 11.20
CA LEU A 222 -13.33 3.83 9.90
C LEU A 222 -12.35 5.01 9.80
N GLY A 223 -11.79 5.46 10.92
CA GLY A 223 -10.83 6.57 10.98
C GLY A 223 -11.50 7.95 10.93
N SER A 224 -10.67 8.98 11.11
CA SER A 224 -11.07 10.39 11.14
C SER A 224 -10.20 11.22 10.20
N GLY A 225 -10.78 12.26 9.59
CA GLY A 225 -10.00 13.27 8.85
C GLY A 225 -9.30 14.28 9.77
N LYS A 226 -9.71 14.36 11.04
CA LYS A 226 -9.20 15.32 12.02
C LYS A 226 -8.33 14.64 13.07
N LYS A 227 -8.82 13.57 13.70
CA LYS A 227 -8.11 12.88 14.77
C LYS A 227 -7.22 11.78 14.19
N TYR A 228 -6.03 11.59 14.76
CA TYR A 228 -5.18 10.46 14.39
C TYR A 228 -5.83 9.14 14.82
N THR A 229 -5.94 8.19 13.90
CA THR A 229 -6.35 6.81 14.18
C THR A 229 -5.16 5.89 13.85
N PRO A 230 -4.78 4.98 14.76
CA PRO A 230 -3.77 3.95 14.52
C PRO A 230 -4.13 3.03 13.35
N ASP A 231 -3.19 2.18 12.97
CA ASP A 231 -3.45 1.17 11.95
C ASP A 231 -4.45 0.10 12.42
N ILE A 232 -4.96 -0.63 11.44
CA ILE A 232 -5.98 -1.67 11.62
C ILE A 232 -5.47 -2.91 12.34
N TYR A 233 -4.15 -3.16 12.35
CA TYR A 233 -3.56 -4.31 13.03
C TYR A 233 -3.59 -4.11 14.55
N SER A 234 -3.28 -2.89 15.01
CA SER A 234 -3.38 -2.51 16.42
C SER A 234 -4.82 -2.57 16.92
N LEU A 235 -5.77 -1.97 16.19
CA LEU A 235 -7.19 -2.05 16.55
C LEU A 235 -7.67 -3.50 16.58
N GLY A 236 -7.29 -4.26 15.56
CA GLY A 236 -7.74 -5.63 15.41
C GLY A 236 -7.19 -6.56 16.48
N TYR A 237 -5.91 -6.44 16.82
CA TYR A 237 -5.32 -7.21 17.92
C TYR A 237 -6.00 -6.86 19.25
N LEU A 238 -6.16 -5.56 19.56
CA LEU A 238 -6.82 -5.09 20.79
C LEU A 238 -8.19 -5.75 20.96
N VAL A 239 -9.01 -5.73 19.90
CA VAL A 239 -10.38 -6.23 19.95
C VAL A 239 -10.42 -7.76 19.94
N ASN A 240 -9.72 -8.41 19.02
CA ASN A 240 -9.79 -9.86 18.88
C ASN A 240 -9.17 -10.60 20.07
N SER A 241 -8.01 -10.14 20.58
CA SER A 241 -7.40 -10.73 21.77
C SER A 241 -8.30 -10.60 23.00
N PHE A 242 -8.92 -9.44 23.19
CA PHE A 242 -9.87 -9.22 24.28
C PHE A 242 -11.10 -10.12 24.16
N ILE A 243 -11.72 -10.20 22.98
CA ILE A 243 -12.91 -11.04 22.75
C ILE A 243 -12.60 -12.51 23.02
N THR A 244 -11.46 -13.01 22.53
CA THR A 244 -11.04 -14.39 22.78
C THR A 244 -10.99 -14.71 24.27
N LEU A 245 -10.38 -13.83 25.05
CA LEU A 245 -10.15 -14.05 26.48
C LEU A 245 -11.42 -13.81 27.31
N SER A 246 -12.16 -12.73 27.05
CA SER A 246 -13.35 -12.36 27.82
C SER A 246 -14.53 -13.30 27.59
N SER A 247 -14.65 -13.87 26.38
CA SER A 247 -15.70 -14.84 26.06
C SER A 247 -15.32 -16.28 26.42
N GLY A 248 -14.04 -16.57 26.62
CA GLY A 248 -13.52 -17.93 26.77
C GLY A 248 -13.59 -18.78 25.48
N ASN A 249 -14.03 -18.22 24.35
CA ASN A 249 -14.11 -18.94 23.07
C ASN A 249 -12.88 -18.64 22.19
N TYR A 250 -11.86 -19.50 22.27
CA TYR A 250 -10.64 -19.43 21.44
C TYR A 250 -10.87 -19.74 19.95
N ASN A 251 -12.06 -20.20 19.58
CA ASN A 251 -12.44 -20.51 18.19
C ASN A 251 -13.48 -19.52 17.65
N TYR A 252 -13.75 -18.40 18.34
CA TYR A 252 -14.90 -17.54 18.03
C TYR A 252 -14.88 -17.01 16.59
N MET A 253 -13.71 -16.70 16.01
CA MET A 253 -13.62 -16.27 14.60
C MET A 253 -14.08 -17.37 13.63
N GLY A 254 -13.77 -18.63 13.94
CA GLY A 254 -14.23 -19.79 13.19
C GLY A 254 -15.76 -19.94 13.25
N ASP A 255 -16.33 -19.78 14.44
CA ASP A 255 -17.77 -19.88 14.72
C ASP A 255 -18.55 -18.71 14.09
N LEU A 256 -18.04 -17.49 14.26
CA LEU A 256 -18.58 -16.26 13.69
C LEU A 256 -18.65 -16.36 12.17
N THR A 257 -17.54 -16.76 11.53
CA THR A 257 -17.48 -16.86 10.07
C THR A 257 -18.40 -17.97 9.57
N GLU A 258 -18.47 -19.10 10.27
CA GLU A 258 -19.40 -20.19 9.92
C GLU A 258 -20.86 -19.74 9.99
N TYR A 259 -21.24 -18.98 11.03
CA TYR A 259 -22.58 -18.41 11.14
C TYR A 259 -22.87 -17.47 9.96
N LEU A 260 -21.94 -16.58 9.61
CA LEU A 260 -22.10 -15.62 8.51
C LEU A 260 -22.29 -16.33 7.16
N ILE A 261 -21.50 -17.38 6.90
CA ILE A 261 -21.63 -18.17 5.67
C ILE A 261 -23.00 -18.88 5.60
N LYS A 262 -23.46 -19.46 6.71
CA LYS A 262 -24.77 -20.13 6.79
C LYS A 262 -25.95 -19.15 6.64
N HIS A 263 -25.79 -17.92 7.14
CA HIS A 263 -26.82 -16.88 7.15
C HIS A 263 -26.46 -15.69 6.26
N PHE A 264 -25.85 -15.94 5.09
CA PHE A 264 -25.32 -14.91 4.19
C PHE A 264 -26.40 -13.88 3.77
N TYR A 265 -27.67 -14.27 3.72
CA TYR A 265 -28.81 -13.43 3.36
C TYR A 265 -29.27 -12.48 4.48
N ASN A 266 -28.74 -12.62 5.70
CA ASN A 266 -29.18 -11.84 6.86
C ASN A 266 -28.36 -10.54 7.00
N PRO A 267 -28.94 -9.34 6.77
CA PRO A 267 -28.22 -8.08 6.90
C PRO A 267 -27.80 -7.76 8.34
N SER A 268 -28.45 -8.36 9.33
CA SER A 268 -28.07 -8.32 10.76
C SER A 268 -27.19 -9.51 11.17
N GLY A 269 -26.66 -10.24 10.18
CA GLY A 269 -25.90 -11.47 10.37
C GLY A 269 -24.68 -11.28 11.27
N SER A 270 -23.91 -10.20 11.06
CA SER A 270 -22.73 -9.87 11.89
C SER A 270 -23.08 -9.73 13.37
N ARG A 271 -24.12 -8.94 13.70
CA ARG A 271 -24.56 -8.78 15.10
C ARG A 271 -24.92 -10.12 15.75
N LYS A 272 -25.69 -10.96 15.05
CA LYS A 272 -26.10 -12.28 15.58
C LYS A 272 -24.92 -13.26 15.64
N ALA A 273 -23.97 -13.18 14.71
CA ALA A 273 -22.77 -14.01 14.70
C ALA A 273 -21.90 -13.74 15.92
N TYR A 274 -21.68 -12.47 16.26
CA TYR A 274 -20.96 -12.10 17.50
C TYR A 274 -21.69 -12.60 18.75
N ILE A 275 -23.01 -12.38 18.87
CA ILE A 275 -23.78 -12.86 20.02
C ILE A 275 -23.71 -14.39 20.12
N GLY A 276 -23.87 -15.11 19.00
CA GLY A 276 -23.82 -16.57 18.98
C GLY A 276 -22.44 -17.14 19.34
N ALA A 277 -21.36 -16.50 18.90
CA ALA A 277 -20.00 -16.97 19.15
C ALA A 277 -19.43 -16.53 20.51
N THR A 278 -19.92 -15.43 21.08
CA THR A 278 -19.27 -14.77 22.24
C THR A 278 -20.25 -14.31 23.34
N GLY A 279 -21.56 -14.44 23.14
CA GLY A 279 -22.60 -13.96 24.06
C GLY A 279 -22.93 -12.47 23.96
N LYS A 280 -22.11 -11.66 23.28
CA LYS A 280 -22.22 -10.19 23.23
C LYS A 280 -22.13 -9.65 21.80
N THR A 281 -22.59 -8.42 21.58
CA THR A 281 -22.33 -7.72 20.30
C THR A 281 -20.92 -7.15 20.27
N ILE A 282 -20.42 -6.80 19.09
CA ILE A 282 -19.14 -6.10 18.94
C ILE A 282 -19.11 -4.76 19.68
N ILE A 283 -20.26 -4.08 19.79
CA ILE A 283 -20.36 -2.79 20.50
C ILE A 283 -20.22 -3.03 22.00
N ASP A 284 -20.91 -4.04 22.54
CA ASP A 284 -20.81 -4.40 23.96
C ASP A 284 -19.37 -4.78 24.33
N HIS A 285 -18.69 -5.59 23.49
CA HIS A 285 -17.28 -5.92 23.68
C HIS A 285 -16.38 -4.68 23.64
N PHE A 286 -16.67 -3.73 22.75
CA PHE A 286 -15.88 -2.51 22.67
C PHE A 286 -16.08 -1.62 23.90
N ASP A 287 -17.29 -1.57 24.46
CA ASP A 287 -17.54 -0.87 25.72
C ASP A 287 -16.89 -1.58 26.91
N ASP A 288 -16.88 -2.92 26.93
CA ASP A 288 -16.12 -3.69 27.92
C ASP A 288 -14.61 -3.43 27.81
N ILE A 289 -14.05 -3.32 26.60
CA ILE A 289 -12.63 -2.97 26.38
C ILE A 289 -12.30 -1.64 27.05
N LYS A 290 -13.12 -0.61 26.84
CA LYS A 290 -12.90 0.71 27.46
C LYS A 290 -12.87 0.60 28.98
N ASN A 291 -13.82 -0.12 29.56
CA ASN A 291 -13.95 -0.23 31.01
C ASN A 291 -12.86 -1.13 31.62
N VAL A 292 -12.65 -2.32 31.08
CA VAL A 292 -11.76 -3.34 31.65
C VAL A 292 -10.30 -3.01 31.36
N LEU A 293 -9.94 -2.77 30.10
CA LEU A 293 -8.55 -2.45 29.75
C LEU A 293 -8.18 -1.02 30.16
N GLY A 294 -9.11 -0.07 30.05
CA GLY A 294 -8.91 1.28 30.58
C GLY A 294 -8.59 1.26 32.08
N ARG A 295 -9.41 0.57 32.88
CA ARG A 295 -9.17 0.45 34.33
C ARG A 295 -7.86 -0.27 34.65
N ARG A 296 -7.51 -1.32 33.91
CA ARG A 296 -6.23 -2.01 34.10
C ARG A 296 -5.05 -1.08 33.80
N TRP A 297 -5.12 -0.36 32.68
CA TRP A 297 -4.07 0.59 32.31
C TRP A 297 -3.98 1.76 33.29
N GLU A 298 -5.07 2.20 33.91
CA GLU A 298 -5.05 3.20 35.00
C GLU A 298 -4.26 2.68 36.21
N ILE A 299 -4.52 1.43 36.62
CA ILE A 299 -3.80 0.80 37.74
C ILE A 299 -2.32 0.68 37.38
N GLU A 300 -1.99 0.14 36.19
CA GLU A 300 -0.61 0.03 35.71
C GLU A 300 0.10 1.39 35.63
N ASP A 301 -0.58 2.45 35.19
CA ASP A 301 -0.04 3.81 35.08
C ASP A 301 0.27 4.39 36.47
N SER A 302 -0.64 4.20 37.43
CA SER A 302 -0.47 4.69 38.81
C SER A 302 0.75 4.07 39.51
N LEU A 303 1.01 2.77 39.26
CA LEU A 303 2.12 2.02 39.84
C LEU A 303 3.49 2.35 39.22
N LYS A 304 3.52 3.10 38.11
CA LYS A 304 4.78 3.48 37.43
C LYS A 304 5.36 4.80 37.93
N THR A 305 4.64 5.57 38.74
CA THR A 305 5.16 6.86 39.24
C THR A 305 6.26 6.66 40.29
N PRO A 306 7.24 7.58 40.40
CA PRO A 306 7.46 8.78 39.60
C PRO A 306 8.13 8.51 38.23
N PHE A 307 7.83 9.35 37.25
CA PHE A 307 8.44 9.30 35.91
C PHE A 307 9.74 10.09 35.85
N THR A 308 10.63 9.72 34.92
CA THR A 308 11.88 10.46 34.69
C THR A 308 11.57 11.88 34.19
N PRO A 309 12.12 12.93 34.82
CA PRO A 309 11.92 14.30 34.38
C PRO A 309 12.65 14.57 33.05
N PHE A 310 12.06 15.41 32.21
CA PHE A 310 12.64 15.83 30.92
C PHE A 310 12.25 17.27 30.58
N THR A 311 12.97 17.86 29.64
CA THR A 311 12.70 19.17 29.05
C THR A 311 12.28 19.00 27.59
N ALA A 312 11.18 19.65 27.18
CA ALA A 312 10.73 19.60 25.81
C ALA A 312 11.69 20.36 24.87
N VAL A 313 12.09 19.71 23.78
CA VAL A 313 12.91 20.30 22.71
C VAL A 313 12.02 20.78 21.57
N SER A 314 10.99 20.01 21.22
CA SER A 314 9.99 20.41 20.22
C SER A 314 8.79 21.11 20.89
N ASN A 315 8.22 22.10 20.20
CA ASN A 315 6.96 22.72 20.61
C ASN A 315 5.77 21.73 20.61
N SER A 316 4.87 21.87 21.60
CA SER A 316 3.64 21.09 21.67
C SER A 316 2.59 21.63 20.68
N GLY A 317 2.22 20.81 19.70
CA GLY A 317 1.11 21.10 18.78
C GLY A 317 -0.23 20.57 19.30
N ARG A 318 -1.34 21.01 18.66
CA ARG A 318 -2.68 20.45 18.90
C ARG A 318 -2.97 19.17 18.10
N ASP A 319 -2.19 18.92 17.05
CA ASP A 319 -2.34 17.77 16.17
C ASP A 319 -1.31 16.70 16.49
N TYR A 320 -1.63 15.46 16.13
CA TYR A 320 -0.69 14.35 16.24
C TYR A 320 0.56 14.63 15.40
N ALA A 321 1.73 14.55 16.03
CA ALA A 321 3.02 14.69 15.38
C ALA A 321 3.96 13.59 15.88
N SER A 322 4.86 13.15 15.02
CA SER A 322 5.88 12.17 15.37
C SER A 322 7.25 12.74 15.05
N TYR A 323 8.03 13.08 16.07
CA TYR A 323 9.48 13.27 15.97
C TYR A 323 10.14 11.95 16.36
N LYS A 324 10.77 11.26 15.40
CA LYS A 324 11.57 10.06 15.65
C LYS A 324 13.01 10.29 15.18
N SER A 325 13.92 9.43 15.64
CA SER A 325 15.30 9.37 15.15
C SER A 325 16.07 10.69 15.32
N LEU A 326 16.20 11.17 16.56
CA LEU A 326 16.90 12.43 16.83
C LEU A 326 18.41 12.29 16.64
N VAL A 327 19.06 13.38 16.24
CA VAL A 327 20.51 13.55 16.33
C VAL A 327 20.84 14.96 16.82
N SER A 328 21.63 15.06 17.88
CA SER A 328 22.17 16.33 18.38
C SER A 328 23.42 16.72 17.60
N VAL A 329 23.46 17.96 17.12
CA VAL A 329 24.64 18.55 16.48
C VAL A 329 25.35 19.53 17.41
N SER A 330 24.56 20.24 18.21
CA SER A 330 24.97 21.19 19.25
C SER A 330 23.77 21.46 20.18
N PRO A 331 23.96 22.11 21.35
CA PRO A 331 22.85 22.50 22.24
C PRO A 331 21.68 23.19 21.53
N ASP A 332 21.99 24.04 20.54
CA ASP A 332 21.00 24.83 19.80
C ASP A 332 20.50 24.17 18.50
N SER A 333 20.88 22.93 18.20
CA SER A 333 20.57 22.31 16.90
C SER A 333 20.38 20.81 17.00
N VAL A 334 19.12 20.40 17.06
CA VAL A 334 18.69 19.00 17.04
C VAL A 334 17.99 18.72 15.73
N TYR A 335 18.38 17.65 15.05
CA TYR A 335 17.68 17.20 13.85
C TYR A 335 16.80 15.99 14.17
N ALA A 336 15.64 15.90 13.52
CA ALA A 336 14.71 14.80 13.68
C ALA A 336 13.99 14.45 12.39
N ILE A 337 13.50 13.22 12.29
CA ILE A 337 12.57 12.81 11.26
C ILE A 337 11.16 13.10 11.77
N LYS A 338 10.44 13.98 11.06
CA LYS A 338 9.09 14.40 11.40
C LYS A 338 8.07 13.99 10.35
N TRP A 339 6.92 13.50 10.80
CA TRP A 339 5.68 13.51 10.02
C TRP A 339 4.52 13.91 10.92
N ASP A 340 3.45 14.44 10.34
CA ASP A 340 2.25 14.84 11.06
C ASP A 340 1.00 14.76 10.16
N MET A 341 -0.15 15.20 10.66
CA MET A 341 -1.42 15.15 9.91
C MET A 341 -1.44 16.07 8.68
N ASN A 342 -0.54 17.05 8.59
CA ASN A 342 -0.54 18.12 7.58
C ASN A 342 0.64 18.06 6.61
N ASP A 343 1.73 17.38 6.95
CA ASP A 343 2.94 17.31 6.14
C ASP A 343 3.52 15.88 6.09
N PRO A 344 4.04 15.45 4.92
CA PRO A 344 4.68 14.15 4.78
C PRO A 344 6.01 14.08 5.54
N THR A 345 6.60 12.88 5.58
CA THR A 345 7.88 12.60 6.25
C THR A 345 8.99 13.51 5.73
N ARG A 346 9.68 14.17 6.66
CA ARG A 346 10.71 15.16 6.36
C ARG A 346 11.77 15.21 7.46
N LEU A 347 12.99 15.57 7.08
CA LEU A 347 14.04 15.96 8.01
C LEU A 347 13.79 17.40 8.47
N VAL A 348 13.75 17.62 9.77
CA VAL A 348 13.61 18.96 10.38
C VAL A 348 14.82 19.28 11.27
N LEU A 349 15.22 20.54 11.30
CA LEU A 349 16.05 21.14 12.32
C LEU A 349 15.13 21.78 13.37
N ILE A 350 15.38 21.51 14.64
CA ILE A 350 14.74 22.09 15.80
C ILE A 350 15.81 22.95 16.50
N ASP A 351 15.56 24.25 16.62
CA ASP A 351 16.46 25.15 17.34
C ASP A 351 16.16 25.19 18.85
N SER A 352 16.96 25.93 19.63
CA SER A 352 16.77 26.05 21.09
C SER A 352 15.47 26.73 21.52
N SER A 353 14.76 27.42 20.61
CA SER A 353 13.41 27.93 20.88
C SER A 353 12.30 26.90 20.61
N GLY A 354 12.67 25.73 20.10
CA GLY A 354 11.74 24.70 19.62
C GLY A 354 11.13 25.03 18.25
N SER A 355 11.62 26.06 17.56
CA SER A 355 11.18 26.41 16.22
C SER A 355 11.76 25.42 15.20
N GLU A 356 10.97 25.11 14.19
CA GLU A 356 11.29 24.07 13.23
C GLU A 356 11.57 24.63 11.84
N LYS A 357 12.63 24.09 11.23
CA LYS A 357 12.95 24.33 9.83
C LYS A 357 13.02 23.00 9.08
N ARG A 358 12.18 22.85 8.05
CA ARG A 358 12.26 21.71 7.11
C ARG A 358 13.58 21.79 6.33
N ILE A 359 14.32 20.69 6.33
CA ILE A 359 15.58 20.52 5.59
C ILE A 359 15.33 19.82 4.26
N ALA A 360 14.71 18.63 4.30
CA ALA A 360 14.44 17.83 3.12
C ALA A 360 13.21 16.94 3.33
N TYR A 361 12.49 16.62 2.25
CA TYR A 361 11.53 15.52 2.26
C TYR A 361 12.27 14.18 2.24
N MET A 362 11.64 13.15 2.80
CA MET A 362 12.26 11.83 2.94
C MET A 362 11.38 10.76 2.29
N GLY A 363 12.03 9.77 1.67
CA GLY A 363 11.36 8.58 1.15
C GLY A 363 11.13 7.54 2.25
N ASN A 364 10.99 6.28 1.84
CA ASN A 364 10.88 5.16 2.77
C ASN A 364 12.24 4.89 3.39
N LEU A 365 12.36 5.14 4.69
CA LEU A 365 13.61 5.00 5.43
C LEU A 365 13.91 3.53 5.73
N SER A 366 15.19 3.18 5.68
CA SER A 366 15.71 1.87 6.10
C SER A 366 16.79 2.01 7.17
N SER A 367 16.95 3.20 7.75
CA SER A 367 17.75 3.42 8.95
C SER A 367 17.26 4.58 9.82
N PHE A 368 17.74 4.59 11.06
CA PHE A 368 17.78 5.81 11.87
C PHE A 368 18.89 6.76 11.34
N LEU A 369 18.79 8.02 11.71
CA LEU A 369 19.80 9.05 11.48
C LEU A 369 21.04 8.74 12.33
N THR A 370 22.22 9.04 11.80
CA THR A 370 23.47 9.10 12.55
C THR A 370 24.25 10.34 12.18
N PHE A 371 24.88 10.99 13.17
CA PHE A 371 25.62 12.23 12.96
C PHE A 371 27.11 12.03 13.26
N ARG A 372 27.98 12.50 12.35
CA ARG A 372 29.43 12.59 12.60
C ARG A 372 30.07 13.65 11.70
N LYS A 373 31.00 14.43 12.26
CA LYS A 373 31.85 15.40 11.53
C LYS A 373 31.06 16.33 10.58
N GLY A 374 29.94 16.88 11.03
CA GLY A 374 29.15 17.85 10.25
C GLY A 374 28.25 17.24 9.18
N LYS A 375 28.09 15.91 9.18
CA LYS A 375 27.23 15.18 8.23
C LYS A 375 26.23 14.29 8.98
N ILE A 376 24.99 14.27 8.50
CA ILE A 376 23.93 13.40 8.99
C ILE A 376 23.68 12.32 7.93
N TYR A 377 23.80 11.05 8.29
CA TYR A 377 23.66 9.92 7.38
C TYR A 377 22.37 9.14 7.66
N TRP A 378 21.80 8.57 6.60
CA TRP A 378 20.69 7.62 6.67
C TRP A 378 20.67 6.74 5.41
N THR A 379 19.85 5.70 5.41
CA THR A 379 19.56 4.91 4.21
C THR A 379 18.09 5.03 3.83
N GLU A 380 17.83 5.01 2.52
CA GLU A 380 16.49 5.13 1.95
C GLU A 380 16.26 4.02 0.90
N GLN A 381 15.07 3.45 0.93
CA GLN A 381 14.62 2.46 -0.06
C GLN A 381 14.26 3.15 -1.37
N VAL A 382 14.77 2.61 -2.49
CA VAL A 382 14.51 3.08 -3.85
C VAL A 382 14.22 1.90 -4.76
N TYR A 383 13.34 2.08 -5.74
CA TYR A 383 12.95 1.02 -6.66
C TYR A 383 13.97 0.84 -7.79
N SER A 384 13.99 -0.35 -8.37
CA SER A 384 14.60 -0.55 -9.69
C SER A 384 13.85 0.29 -10.72
N THR A 385 14.59 0.74 -11.73
CA THR A 385 14.03 1.61 -12.76
C THR A 385 12.88 0.95 -13.50
N ARG A 386 12.86 -0.38 -13.63
CA ARG A 386 11.81 -1.12 -14.35
C ARG A 386 11.05 -2.12 -13.48
N TRP A 387 11.72 -2.83 -12.58
CA TRP A 387 11.16 -4.02 -11.94
C TRP A 387 10.61 -3.69 -10.56
N GLU A 388 9.33 -3.93 -10.34
CA GLU A 388 8.64 -3.58 -9.10
C GLU A 388 9.07 -4.48 -7.93
N GLN A 389 9.51 -5.72 -8.21
CA GLN A 389 10.06 -6.66 -7.21
C GLN A 389 11.58 -6.58 -7.03
N GLU A 390 12.23 -5.58 -7.63
CA GLU A 390 13.65 -5.30 -7.38
C GLU A 390 13.75 -3.90 -6.78
N SER A 391 14.29 -3.81 -5.57
CA SER A 391 14.50 -2.54 -4.88
C SER A 391 15.81 -2.57 -4.09
N PHE A 392 16.29 -1.38 -3.78
CA PHE A 392 17.61 -1.13 -3.21
C PHE A 392 17.46 -0.25 -1.98
N SER A 393 18.47 -0.26 -1.13
CA SER A 393 18.59 0.63 0.02
C SER A 393 19.90 1.39 -0.12
N VAL A 394 19.80 2.69 -0.41
CA VAL A 394 20.94 3.57 -0.73
C VAL A 394 21.32 4.43 0.46
N LEU A 395 22.63 4.56 0.69
CA LEU A 395 23.18 5.46 1.70
C LEU A 395 23.10 6.90 1.20
N LYS A 396 22.60 7.80 2.04
CA LYS A 396 22.52 9.23 1.79
C LYS A 396 23.16 9.99 2.94
N HIS A 397 23.54 11.24 2.69
CA HIS A 397 23.91 12.16 3.75
C HIS A 397 23.47 13.59 3.48
N TYR A 398 23.19 14.33 4.54
CA TYR A 398 23.04 15.77 4.54
C TYR A 398 24.33 16.40 5.07
N ASP A 399 24.95 17.25 4.27
CA ASP A 399 26.11 18.04 4.68
C ASP A 399 25.64 19.38 5.25
N ILE A 400 25.86 19.59 6.54
CA ILE A 400 25.33 20.76 7.27
C ILE A 400 25.95 22.07 6.75
N LYS A 401 27.22 22.03 6.33
CA LYS A 401 27.92 23.21 5.81
C LYS A 401 27.43 23.56 4.41
N LYS A 402 27.32 22.56 3.53
CA LYS A 402 26.85 22.75 2.15
C LYS A 402 25.34 22.95 2.04
N ARG A 403 24.59 22.54 3.07
CA ARG A 403 23.12 22.55 3.10
C ARG A 403 22.49 21.74 1.97
N GLU A 404 23.10 20.60 1.63
CA GLU A 404 22.70 19.76 0.51
C GLU A 404 22.65 18.28 0.91
N VAL A 405 21.75 17.53 0.27
CA VAL A 405 21.61 16.08 0.42
C VAL A 405 22.29 15.37 -0.75
N PHE A 406 23.18 14.42 -0.44
CA PHE A 406 23.90 13.61 -1.41
C PHE A 406 23.45 12.14 -1.34
N VAL A 407 23.40 11.48 -2.50
CA VAL A 407 23.23 10.03 -2.61
C VAL A 407 24.60 9.40 -2.80
N ASN A 408 25.01 8.55 -1.86
CA ASN A 408 26.39 8.07 -1.73
C ASN A 408 26.62 6.71 -2.39
N THR A 409 25.58 5.87 -2.47
CA THR A 409 25.68 4.52 -3.05
C THR A 409 24.60 4.29 -4.10
N PHE A 410 24.83 3.32 -4.99
CA PHE A 410 23.92 2.96 -6.07
C PHE A 410 23.67 1.46 -6.07
N ARG A 411 22.40 1.04 -6.20
CA ARG A 411 21.97 -0.36 -6.21
C ARG A 411 22.48 -1.22 -5.04
N SER A 412 22.68 -0.60 -3.87
CA SER A 412 23.09 -1.28 -2.63
C SER A 412 21.89 -1.87 -1.87
N SER A 413 22.16 -2.72 -0.87
CA SER A 413 21.16 -3.19 0.12
C SER A 413 21.58 -2.85 1.54
N TYR A 414 22.14 -1.64 1.73
CA TYR A 414 22.72 -1.18 2.99
C TYR A 414 21.67 -0.55 3.90
N SER A 415 21.75 -0.84 5.19
CA SER A 415 20.87 -0.29 6.22
C SER A 415 21.66 0.12 7.47
N ASN A 416 20.99 0.87 8.35
CA ASN A 416 21.46 1.22 9.69
C ASN A 416 22.96 1.59 9.76
N PRO A 417 23.37 2.67 9.05
CA PRO A 417 24.76 3.07 9.00
C PRO A 417 25.24 3.51 10.39
N ALA A 418 26.46 3.13 10.73
CA ALA A 418 27.19 3.56 11.91
C ALA A 418 28.52 4.17 11.48
N ILE A 419 28.92 5.28 12.09
CA ILE A 419 30.15 5.99 11.72
C ILE A 419 31.19 5.86 12.82
N SER A 420 32.41 5.47 12.44
CA SER A 420 33.59 5.44 13.31
C SER A 420 33.83 6.79 13.99
N LEU A 421 34.54 6.78 15.13
CA LEU A 421 34.91 8.02 15.83
C LEU A 421 35.80 8.92 14.96
N ALA A 422 36.72 8.32 14.20
CA ALA A 422 37.56 9.01 13.22
C ALA A 422 36.77 9.53 12.01
N GLY A 423 35.54 9.06 11.77
CA GLY A 423 34.71 9.51 10.63
C GLY A 423 35.29 9.18 9.26
N ASP A 424 36.17 8.19 9.18
CA ASP A 424 36.80 7.66 7.96
C ASP A 424 36.12 6.37 7.46
N THR A 425 35.44 5.66 8.36
CA THR A 425 34.80 4.37 8.12
C THR A 425 33.32 4.38 8.49
N ILE A 426 32.49 3.75 7.65
CA ILE A 426 31.06 3.51 7.87
C ILE A 426 30.81 2.00 7.95
N ALA A 427 30.13 1.53 8.99
CA ALA A 427 29.61 0.17 9.04
C ALA A 427 28.13 0.17 8.63
N VAL A 428 27.74 -0.76 7.77
CA VAL A 428 26.34 -0.95 7.33
C VAL A 428 25.97 -2.43 7.40
N ALA A 429 24.71 -2.73 7.69
CA ALA A 429 24.18 -4.07 7.52
C ALA A 429 23.68 -4.26 6.08
N GLU A 430 24.16 -5.31 5.40
CA GLU A 430 23.73 -5.70 4.06
C GLU A 430 22.89 -6.98 4.11
N TYR A 431 21.71 -6.94 3.49
CA TYR A 431 20.78 -8.07 3.39
C TYR A 431 20.92 -8.76 2.03
N LEU A 432 21.32 -10.02 2.07
CA LEU A 432 21.56 -10.82 0.87
C LEU A 432 20.25 -11.51 0.41
N PRO A 433 20.04 -11.74 -0.90
CA PRO A 433 18.88 -12.47 -1.41
C PRO A 433 18.69 -13.86 -0.78
N GLU A 434 19.78 -14.53 -0.40
CA GLU A 434 19.81 -15.88 0.16
C GLU A 434 19.27 -15.96 1.60
N GLY A 435 19.05 -14.81 2.26
CA GLY A 435 18.47 -14.70 3.60
C GLY A 435 19.48 -14.24 4.66
N ASP A 436 20.77 -14.47 4.43
CA ASP A 436 21.84 -14.09 5.35
C ASP A 436 22.09 -12.58 5.34
N THR A 437 22.70 -12.09 6.42
CA THR A 437 23.16 -10.70 6.51
C THR A 437 24.64 -10.64 6.83
N ARG A 438 25.28 -9.54 6.44
CA ARG A 438 26.68 -9.27 6.75
C ARG A 438 26.91 -7.82 7.12
N LEU A 439 27.91 -7.59 7.95
CA LEU A 439 28.40 -6.25 8.28
C LEU A 439 29.43 -5.84 7.23
N VAL A 440 29.19 -4.74 6.52
CA VAL A 440 30.11 -4.21 5.50
C VAL A 440 30.71 -2.91 6.00
N LEU A 441 32.04 -2.79 5.91
CA LEU A 441 32.75 -1.54 6.18
C LEU A 441 33.02 -0.80 4.87
N LEU A 442 32.60 0.45 4.80
CA LEU A 442 32.79 1.36 3.67
C LEU A 442 33.75 2.49 4.07
N ASP A 443 34.53 2.98 3.11
CA ASP A 443 35.29 4.23 3.27
C ASP A 443 34.37 5.46 3.15
N THR A 444 34.71 6.61 3.76
CA THR A 444 33.87 7.83 3.69
C THR A 444 34.19 8.78 2.53
N MET A 445 35.24 8.53 1.74
CA MET A 445 35.60 9.39 0.60
C MET A 445 34.91 8.95 -0.71
N GLY A 446 34.81 7.65 -0.94
CA GLY A 446 34.22 7.05 -2.13
C GLY A 446 33.06 6.09 -1.84
N TYR A 447 32.75 5.81 -0.56
CA TYR A 447 31.66 4.91 -0.14
C TYR A 447 31.79 3.49 -0.72
N LYS A 448 33.02 3.02 -0.92
CA LYS A 448 33.31 1.70 -1.48
C LYS A 448 33.50 0.68 -0.35
N PRO A 449 33.08 -0.59 -0.56
CA PRO A 449 33.31 -1.64 0.40
C PRO A 449 34.79 -1.96 0.54
N MET A 450 35.28 -1.95 1.78
CA MET A 450 36.65 -2.30 2.17
C MET A 450 36.74 -3.76 2.63
N VAL A 451 35.80 -4.18 3.47
CA VAL A 451 35.75 -5.54 4.04
C VAL A 451 34.31 -5.85 4.48
N PHE A 452 33.97 -7.13 4.56
CA PHE A 452 32.72 -7.60 5.15
C PHE A 452 32.96 -8.72 6.18
N PHE A 453 31.99 -8.87 7.08
CA PHE A 453 31.96 -9.92 8.11
C PHE A 453 30.58 -10.57 8.10
N GLU A 454 30.53 -11.89 7.92
CA GLU A 454 29.28 -12.65 8.01
C GLU A 454 28.66 -12.51 9.41
N ALA A 455 27.33 -12.47 9.47
CA ALA A 455 26.63 -12.42 10.75
C ALA A 455 26.87 -13.69 11.58
N PRO A 456 26.96 -13.56 12.92
CA PRO A 456 26.93 -14.72 13.81
C PRO A 456 25.70 -15.59 13.56
N ASP A 457 25.89 -16.91 13.51
CA ASP A 457 24.82 -17.90 13.33
C ASP A 457 23.91 -17.67 12.11
N HIS A 458 24.43 -17.06 11.04
CA HIS A 458 23.65 -16.62 9.85
C HIS A 458 22.47 -15.70 10.21
N GLY A 459 22.59 -14.98 11.33
CA GLY A 459 21.53 -14.14 11.86
C GLY A 459 21.31 -12.85 11.07
N GLN A 460 20.25 -12.14 11.43
CA GLN A 460 19.92 -10.82 10.90
C GLN A 460 20.59 -9.72 11.72
N ILE A 461 21.63 -9.07 11.19
CA ILE A 461 22.20 -7.86 11.75
C ILE A 461 21.19 -6.72 11.56
N LYS A 462 20.72 -6.16 12.67
CA LYS A 462 19.77 -5.04 12.68
C LYS A 462 20.54 -3.74 12.68
N GLU A 463 21.28 -3.46 13.75
CA GLU A 463 21.95 -2.18 13.96
C GLU A 463 23.39 -2.42 14.42
N SER A 464 24.23 -1.40 14.28
CA SER A 464 25.63 -1.47 14.71
C SER A 464 26.13 -0.14 15.26
N VAL A 465 27.17 -0.18 16.08
CA VAL A 465 27.82 1.01 16.61
C VAL A 465 29.31 0.74 16.87
N PHE A 466 30.15 1.72 16.55
CA PHE A 466 31.58 1.67 16.88
C PHE A 466 31.78 2.05 18.35
N PHE A 467 32.53 1.23 19.09
CA PHE A 467 32.92 1.51 20.48
C PHE A 467 34.32 0.95 20.74
N GLY A 468 35.26 1.84 21.08
CA GLY A 468 36.68 1.50 21.17
C GLY A 468 37.20 0.92 19.85
N ASN A 469 37.88 -0.23 19.92
CA ASN A 469 38.38 -0.97 18.76
C ASN A 469 37.46 -2.13 18.33
N ALA A 470 36.15 -1.99 18.57
CA ALA A 470 35.16 -3.00 18.26
C ALA A 470 33.91 -2.38 17.63
N ILE A 471 33.12 -3.22 16.99
CA ILE A 471 31.76 -2.89 16.53
C ILE A 471 30.79 -3.77 17.30
N PHE A 472 29.80 -3.14 17.94
CA PHE A 472 28.71 -3.84 18.59
C PHE A 472 27.51 -3.86 17.67
N SER A 473 26.89 -5.02 17.53
CA SER A 473 25.76 -5.23 16.61
C SER A 473 24.64 -6.00 17.28
N THR A 474 23.41 -5.56 17.06
CA THR A 474 22.23 -6.35 17.42
C THR A 474 21.94 -7.36 16.31
N VAL A 475 21.80 -8.62 16.69
CA VAL A 475 21.61 -9.73 15.74
C VAL A 475 20.43 -10.58 16.17
N ILE A 476 19.50 -10.83 15.26
CA ILE A 476 18.38 -11.76 15.47
C ILE A 476 18.79 -13.14 14.93
N THR A 477 18.71 -14.16 15.77
CA THR A 477 18.94 -15.56 15.42
C THR A 477 17.66 -16.37 15.68
N ASP A 478 17.70 -17.68 15.45
CA ASP A 478 16.60 -18.58 15.81
C ASP A 478 16.25 -18.60 17.31
N LYS A 479 17.13 -18.08 18.17
CA LYS A 479 16.95 -17.98 19.63
C LYS A 479 16.42 -16.62 20.08
N GLY A 480 16.30 -15.65 19.17
CA GLY A 480 15.86 -14.28 19.46
C GLY A 480 16.94 -13.24 19.16
N MET A 481 16.79 -12.04 19.71
CA MET A 481 17.71 -10.92 19.53
C MET A 481 18.80 -10.92 20.62
N GLY A 482 20.06 -10.80 20.21
CA GLY A 482 21.21 -10.64 21.11
C GLY A 482 22.11 -9.48 20.73
N LEU A 483 23.06 -9.15 21.60
CA LEU A 483 24.11 -8.16 21.35
C LEU A 483 25.44 -8.88 21.14
N TYR A 484 26.08 -8.62 20.00
CA TYR A 484 27.34 -9.22 19.61
C TYR A 484 28.42 -8.15 19.45
N ARG A 485 29.67 -8.52 19.73
CA ARG A 485 30.85 -7.67 19.58
C ARG A 485 31.77 -8.27 18.51
N LEU A 486 32.09 -7.49 17.49
CA LEU A 486 33.13 -7.79 16.52
C LEU A 486 34.41 -7.09 16.93
N ASN A 487 35.47 -7.85 17.21
CA ASN A 487 36.80 -7.29 17.44
C ASN A 487 37.47 -7.01 16.08
N LEU A 488 37.87 -5.76 15.83
CA LEU A 488 38.42 -5.36 14.53
C LEU A 488 39.86 -5.88 14.28
N ASN A 489 40.61 -6.19 15.35
CA ASN A 489 41.95 -6.77 15.23
C ASN A 489 41.89 -8.26 14.93
N THR A 490 41.13 -9.02 15.73
CA THR A 490 41.05 -10.48 15.59
C THR A 490 40.04 -10.92 14.53
N ARG A 491 39.13 -10.03 14.13
CA ARG A 491 38.04 -10.27 13.17
C ARG A 491 37.06 -11.36 13.63
N GLN A 492 36.90 -11.51 14.94
CA GLN A 492 36.03 -12.52 15.54
C GLN A 492 34.84 -11.89 16.25
N TRP A 493 33.70 -12.57 16.15
CA TRP A 493 32.48 -12.24 16.87
C TRP A 493 32.46 -12.91 18.25
N THR A 494 32.07 -12.15 19.27
CA THR A 494 31.77 -12.64 20.62
C THR A 494 30.38 -12.21 21.04
N LYS A 495 29.69 -13.04 21.82
CA LYS A 495 28.35 -12.76 22.34
C LYS A 495 28.46 -12.00 23.66
N GLU A 496 27.86 -10.81 23.72
CA GLU A 496 27.89 -9.94 24.92
C GLU A 496 26.60 -10.06 25.73
N ILE A 497 25.45 -10.02 25.05
CA ILE A 497 24.14 -10.28 25.64
C ILE A 497 23.52 -11.46 24.90
N ALA A 498 23.07 -12.47 25.64
CA ALA A 498 22.45 -13.68 25.10
C ALA A 498 21.18 -13.36 24.31
N GLU A 499 20.85 -14.21 23.32
CA GLU A 499 19.64 -14.01 22.52
C GLU A 499 18.37 -14.21 23.36
N GLN A 500 17.37 -13.37 23.11
CA GLN A 500 16.14 -13.33 23.88
C GLN A 500 14.99 -12.62 23.12
N ASP A 501 13.79 -12.59 23.69
CA ASP A 501 12.53 -12.15 23.08
C ASP A 501 12.13 -10.68 23.36
N ARG A 502 13.00 -9.89 23.99
CA ARG A 502 12.90 -8.43 24.18
C ARG A 502 13.78 -7.69 23.17
N TYR A 503 13.51 -6.42 22.95
CA TYR A 503 14.22 -5.60 21.98
C TYR A 503 15.50 -5.01 22.57
N ILE A 504 16.52 -4.95 21.73
CA ILE A 504 17.72 -4.14 21.92
C ILE A 504 17.86 -3.37 20.60
N THR A 505 17.32 -2.15 20.55
CA THR A 505 17.27 -1.35 19.31
C THR A 505 17.72 0.09 19.57
N ARG A 506 17.92 0.86 18.50
CA ARG A 506 18.50 2.21 18.50
C ARG A 506 19.80 2.29 19.30
N LEU A 507 20.74 1.40 18.99
CA LEU A 507 22.08 1.38 19.59
C LEU A 507 22.80 2.72 19.38
N ARG A 508 23.37 3.25 20.46
CA ARG A 508 24.27 4.40 20.47
C ARG A 508 25.44 4.15 21.39
N GLY A 509 26.62 4.62 21.01
CA GLY A 509 27.80 4.61 21.86
C GLY A 509 27.88 5.93 22.61
N TYR A 510 28.29 5.86 23.86
CA TYR A 510 28.66 7.01 24.69
C TYR A 510 30.00 6.72 25.37
N SER A 511 30.62 7.72 26.00
CA SER A 511 31.96 7.60 26.64
C SER A 511 32.24 6.27 27.36
N ASP A 512 31.33 5.79 28.22
CA ASP A 512 31.54 4.63 29.09
C ASP A 512 30.71 3.38 28.72
N GLY A 513 30.02 3.36 27.57
CA GLY A 513 29.25 2.19 27.15
C GLY A 513 28.30 2.42 25.98
N LEU A 514 27.20 1.67 25.98
CA LEU A 514 26.17 1.71 24.95
C LEU A 514 24.81 2.09 25.53
N PHE A 515 24.09 3.00 24.88
CA PHE A 515 22.67 3.24 25.11
C PHE A 515 21.81 2.52 24.06
N PHE A 516 20.64 2.07 24.48
CA PHE A 516 19.68 1.43 23.59
C PHE A 516 18.27 1.50 24.16
N GLU A 517 17.28 1.26 23.31
CA GLU A 517 15.87 1.12 23.66
C GLU A 517 15.51 -0.36 23.88
N SER A 518 14.74 -0.63 24.93
CA SER A 518 14.20 -1.96 25.22
C SER A 518 12.81 -1.91 25.84
N ASP A 519 12.00 -2.92 25.52
CA ASP A 519 10.67 -3.21 26.08
C ASP A 519 10.74 -4.05 27.36
N LEU A 520 11.94 -4.30 27.91
CA LEU A 520 12.18 -5.19 29.07
C LEU A 520 11.21 -4.97 30.26
N SER A 521 10.81 -3.72 30.52
CA SER A 521 9.90 -3.33 31.61
C SER A 521 8.40 -3.29 31.23
N GLY A 522 8.02 -3.69 30.02
CA GLY A 522 6.64 -3.60 29.52
C GLY A 522 6.24 -2.22 28.95
N THR A 523 7.16 -1.25 29.04
CA THR A 523 7.13 0.06 28.38
C THR A 523 8.52 0.25 27.78
N ASN A 524 8.63 0.79 26.56
CA ASN A 524 9.94 1.11 25.99
C ASN A 524 10.63 2.18 26.84
N ASN A 525 11.83 1.85 27.29
CA ASN A 525 12.69 2.74 28.03
C ASN A 525 14.11 2.68 27.46
N ILE A 526 14.91 3.67 27.83
CA ILE A 526 16.32 3.75 27.47
C ILE A 526 17.12 3.01 28.55
N TYR A 527 18.03 2.15 28.10
CA TYR A 527 18.93 1.35 28.92
C TYR A 527 20.38 1.65 28.55
N SER A 528 21.28 1.37 29.48
CA SER A 528 22.72 1.47 29.34
C SER A 528 23.37 0.12 29.58
N TYR A 529 24.32 -0.27 28.72
CA TYR A 529 25.16 -1.45 28.90
C TYR A 529 26.63 -1.06 28.89
N ARG A 530 27.37 -1.47 29.93
CA ARG A 530 28.82 -1.28 30.04
C ARG A 530 29.55 -2.59 29.71
N PRO A 531 30.20 -2.71 28.53
CA PRO A 531 30.80 -3.96 28.09
C PRO A 531 31.92 -4.47 29.02
N GLU A 532 32.75 -3.57 29.56
CA GLU A 532 33.92 -3.94 30.39
C GLU A 532 33.56 -4.69 31.67
N ILE A 533 32.43 -4.33 32.29
CA ILE A 533 31.94 -4.95 33.54
C ILE A 533 30.65 -5.76 33.34
N LYS A 534 30.17 -5.90 32.10
CA LYS A 534 28.91 -6.57 31.72
C LYS A 534 27.70 -6.12 32.55
N TYR A 535 27.61 -4.83 32.80
CA TYR A 535 26.58 -4.25 33.68
C TYR A 535 25.49 -3.55 32.88
N LEU A 536 24.23 -3.92 33.16
CA LEU A 536 23.04 -3.39 32.49
C LEU A 536 22.25 -2.50 33.47
N GLN A 537 21.84 -1.32 33.00
CA GLN A 537 21.07 -0.36 33.78
C GLN A 537 19.90 0.21 32.97
N ARG A 538 18.79 0.53 33.63
CA ARG A 538 17.67 1.31 33.10
C ARG A 538 17.89 2.79 33.41
N LEU A 539 17.78 3.64 32.39
CA LEU A 539 18.00 5.08 32.51
C LEU A 539 16.69 5.87 32.64
N THR A 540 15.65 5.45 31.93
CA THR A 540 14.35 6.13 31.96
C THR A 540 13.26 5.27 32.56
N ASN A 541 12.26 5.94 33.13
CA ASN A 541 10.96 5.39 33.45
C ASN A 541 9.90 6.31 32.84
N SER A 542 9.57 6.02 31.59
CA SER A 542 8.56 6.74 30.82
C SER A 542 7.15 6.25 31.13
N ARG A 543 6.19 7.18 31.04
CA ARG A 543 4.76 6.88 31.15
C ARG A 543 4.27 5.94 30.04
N PHE A 544 4.57 6.26 28.78
CA PHE A 544 4.10 5.51 27.61
C PHE A 544 5.24 4.94 26.76
N GLY A 545 6.37 5.62 26.67
CA GLY A 545 7.60 5.11 26.10
C GLY A 545 8.63 6.21 25.79
N ALA A 546 9.90 5.88 26.00
CA ALA A 546 11.07 6.67 25.60
C ALA A 546 11.82 5.95 24.48
N PHE A 547 12.07 6.66 23.38
CA PHE A 547 12.54 6.05 22.12
C PHE A 547 13.71 6.79 21.50
N ALA A 548 14.48 6.07 20.68
CA ALA A 548 15.55 6.61 19.83
C ALA A 548 16.53 7.54 20.57
N PRO A 549 17.27 7.03 21.57
CA PRO A 549 18.26 7.81 22.30
C PRO A 549 19.34 8.37 21.36
N ASP A 550 19.82 9.56 21.66
CA ASP A 550 21.02 10.18 21.11
C ASP A 550 21.69 11.01 22.19
N VAL A 551 23.01 10.86 22.36
CA VAL A 551 23.75 11.46 23.48
C VAL A 551 24.73 12.50 22.99
N ASP A 552 24.71 13.67 23.61
CA ASP A 552 25.76 14.66 23.50
C ASP A 552 26.73 14.49 24.68
N ASP A 553 27.85 13.81 24.42
CA ASP A 553 28.88 13.56 25.43
C ASP A 553 29.51 14.85 25.98
N LYS A 554 29.53 15.95 25.21
CA LYS A 554 30.15 17.21 25.68
C LYS A 554 29.25 17.92 26.68
N GLU A 555 27.96 17.93 26.39
CA GLU A 555 26.93 18.62 27.18
C GLU A 555 26.30 17.71 28.23
N GLN A 556 26.74 16.45 28.33
CA GLN A 556 26.22 15.44 29.25
C GLN A 556 24.68 15.37 29.20
N THR A 557 24.13 15.39 27.98
CA THR A 557 22.68 15.48 27.74
C THR A 557 22.22 14.35 26.82
N LEU A 558 21.13 13.70 27.22
CA LEU A 558 20.43 12.68 26.44
C LEU A 558 19.23 13.31 25.72
N TYR A 559 19.20 13.20 24.40
CA TYR A 559 18.06 13.54 23.56
C TYR A 559 17.31 12.28 23.17
N TYR A 560 15.99 12.32 23.21
CA TYR A 560 15.17 11.16 22.85
C TYR A 560 13.73 11.58 22.49
N SER A 561 12.96 10.64 21.96
CA SER A 561 11.54 10.81 21.68
C SER A 561 10.71 10.30 22.85
N GLU A 562 9.94 11.17 23.50
CA GLU A 562 8.98 10.81 24.54
C GLU A 562 7.58 10.69 23.92
N TYR A 563 6.83 9.64 24.25
CA TYR A 563 5.48 9.45 23.70
C TYR A 563 4.38 9.97 24.64
N ASP A 564 3.38 10.61 24.05
CA ASP A 564 2.14 11.05 24.71
C ASP A 564 0.95 10.89 23.75
N LYS A 565 -0.27 11.24 24.17
CA LYS A 565 -1.51 11.17 23.36
C LYS A 565 -1.41 11.90 22.01
N ASP A 566 -0.58 12.94 21.93
CA ASP A 566 -0.37 13.74 20.71
C ASP A 566 0.80 13.22 19.85
N GLY A 567 1.34 12.04 20.18
CA GLY A 567 2.40 11.36 19.44
C GLY A 567 3.76 11.44 20.10
N TYR A 568 4.81 11.33 19.29
CA TYR A 568 6.20 11.33 19.76
C TYR A 568 6.71 12.77 19.79
N ARG A 569 7.24 13.23 20.92
CA ARG A 569 7.81 14.57 21.14
C ARG A 569 9.32 14.49 21.31
N ALA A 570 10.05 15.45 20.76
CA ALA A 570 11.49 15.56 21.01
C ALA A 570 11.70 16.14 22.41
N VAL A 571 12.49 15.45 23.24
CA VAL A 571 12.81 15.85 24.61
C VAL A 571 14.30 15.67 24.90
N SER A 572 14.75 16.27 25.99
CA SER A 572 16.10 16.14 26.51
C SER A 572 16.10 15.93 28.02
N ALA A 573 17.12 15.25 28.54
CA ALA A 573 17.37 15.10 29.97
C ALA A 573 18.88 15.08 30.23
N GLY A 574 19.34 15.82 31.25
CA GLY A 574 20.73 15.72 31.71
C GLY A 574 21.03 14.31 32.23
N LEU A 575 22.23 13.79 31.99
CA LEU A 575 22.59 12.42 32.38
C LEU A 575 22.50 12.19 33.90
N ASP A 576 22.73 13.23 34.71
CA ASP A 576 22.61 13.18 36.17
C ASP A 576 21.15 13.07 36.67
N ASN A 577 20.17 13.42 35.82
CA ASN A 577 18.74 13.33 36.15
C ASN A 577 18.12 11.97 35.78
N LEU A 578 18.91 11.05 35.19
CA LEU A 578 18.46 9.71 34.82
C LEU A 578 18.50 8.75 36.02
N LEU A 579 17.79 7.63 35.92
CA LEU A 579 17.60 6.71 37.04
C LEU A 579 18.82 5.85 37.38
N TRP A 580 19.60 5.45 36.36
CA TRP A 580 20.77 4.56 36.49
C TRP A 580 20.51 3.29 37.33
N GLN A 581 19.33 2.69 37.23
CA GLN A 581 18.93 1.54 38.04
C GLN A 581 19.45 0.22 37.46
N PRO A 582 20.02 -0.73 38.23
CA PRO A 582 20.38 -2.04 37.72
C PRO A 582 19.20 -2.75 37.03
N ALA A 583 19.47 -3.46 35.94
CA ALA A 583 18.46 -4.22 35.20
C ALA A 583 19.01 -5.59 34.74
N THR A 584 18.10 -6.54 34.48
CA THR A 584 18.44 -7.89 34.01
C THR A 584 17.40 -8.40 33.02
N PHE A 585 17.85 -9.10 31.98
CA PHE A 585 16.98 -9.79 31.02
C PHE A 585 16.33 -11.06 31.59
N GLU A 586 16.59 -11.43 32.84
CA GLU A 586 15.95 -12.57 33.51
C GLU A 586 14.53 -12.24 33.98
N ASN A 587 14.29 -11.00 34.42
CA ASN A 587 13.03 -10.56 35.00
C ASN A 587 12.19 -9.76 33.99
N LYS A 588 11.71 -10.47 32.96
CA LYS A 588 10.95 -9.86 31.86
C LYS A 588 9.51 -9.55 32.27
N TYR A 589 8.98 -8.42 31.79
CA TYR A 589 7.56 -8.11 31.89
C TYR A 589 6.71 -9.20 31.21
N LYS A 590 5.57 -9.53 31.83
CA LYS A 590 4.58 -10.50 31.34
C LYS A 590 3.37 -9.77 30.78
N TYR A 591 3.00 -10.10 29.55
CA TYR A 591 1.88 -9.48 28.86
C TYR A 591 0.65 -10.36 29.06
N HIS A 592 -0.28 -9.93 29.91
CA HIS A 592 -1.43 -10.72 30.34
C HIS A 592 -2.18 -11.39 29.17
N GLU A 593 -2.62 -10.61 28.16
CA GLU A 593 -3.34 -11.13 27.00
C GLU A 593 -2.49 -12.14 26.20
N ALA A 594 -1.28 -11.73 25.83
CA ALA A 594 -0.40 -12.50 24.95
C ALA A 594 0.03 -13.82 25.60
N ASP A 595 0.36 -13.80 26.89
CA ASP A 595 0.89 -14.96 27.61
C ASP A 595 -0.20 -16.03 27.83
N ILE A 596 -1.45 -15.63 28.12
CA ILE A 596 -2.57 -16.57 28.20
C ILE A 596 -2.84 -17.19 26.82
N LEU A 597 -2.85 -16.40 25.75
CA LEU A 597 -3.03 -16.91 24.39
C LEU A 597 -2.00 -17.98 24.04
N SER A 598 -0.71 -17.71 24.28
CA SER A 598 0.36 -18.67 24.02
C SER A 598 0.29 -19.92 24.90
N GLN A 599 -0.10 -19.78 26.17
CA GLN A 599 -0.24 -20.92 27.07
C GLN A 599 -1.33 -21.89 26.61
N VAL A 600 -2.46 -21.37 26.12
CA VAL A 600 -3.57 -22.19 25.62
C VAL A 600 -3.25 -22.83 24.26
N ALA A 601 -2.40 -22.18 23.44
CA ALA A 601 -2.05 -22.66 22.12
C ALA A 601 -1.34 -24.02 22.10
N GLY A 602 -0.45 -24.26 23.07
CA GLY A 602 0.35 -25.49 23.17
C GLY A 602 1.35 -25.71 22.03
N TYR A 603 1.57 -24.71 21.16
CA TYR A 603 2.51 -24.72 20.04
C TYR A 603 3.22 -23.39 19.92
N SER A 604 4.51 -23.42 19.59
CA SER A 604 5.30 -22.24 19.27
C SER A 604 6.22 -22.53 18.08
N ILE A 605 6.19 -21.67 17.07
CA ILE A 605 7.07 -21.79 15.91
C ILE A 605 8.56 -21.65 16.29
N ASP A 606 8.86 -21.03 17.43
CA ASP A 606 10.23 -20.83 17.91
C ASP A 606 10.86 -22.12 18.46
N THR A 607 10.08 -23.18 18.69
CA THR A 607 10.61 -24.50 19.08
C THR A 607 10.86 -25.42 17.89
N VAL A 608 10.47 -25.00 16.68
CA VAL A 608 10.70 -25.76 15.45
C VAL A 608 12.18 -25.74 15.10
N ASN A 609 12.81 -26.91 15.10
CA ASN A 609 14.19 -27.07 14.64
C ASN A 609 14.16 -27.35 13.13
N VAL A 610 14.54 -26.34 12.35
CA VAL A 610 14.67 -26.44 10.90
C VAL A 610 15.95 -27.22 10.61
N ARG A 611 15.82 -28.51 10.30
CA ARG A 611 16.98 -29.35 9.91
C ARG A 611 17.08 -29.29 8.40
N THR A 612 18.12 -28.67 7.86
CA THR A 612 18.43 -28.57 6.42
C THR A 612 18.82 -29.91 5.78
N ASN A 613 18.17 -31.01 6.15
CA ASN A 613 18.27 -32.27 5.44
C ASN A 613 17.46 -32.17 4.13
N ARG A 614 17.90 -32.92 3.11
CA ARG A 614 17.34 -32.95 1.74
C ARG A 614 15.90 -33.48 1.64
N LYS A 615 15.00 -33.18 2.59
CA LYS A 615 13.61 -33.68 2.61
C LYS A 615 12.80 -33.18 1.41
N TYR A 616 13.11 -31.98 0.93
CA TYR A 616 12.38 -31.33 -0.16
C TYR A 616 13.23 -31.19 -1.42
N GLU A 617 12.83 -31.90 -2.47
CA GLU A 617 13.46 -31.87 -3.79
C GLU A 617 13.09 -30.57 -4.53
N SER A 618 14.10 -29.91 -5.11
CA SER A 618 13.92 -28.70 -5.93
C SER A 618 13.85 -29.07 -7.41
N LYS A 619 12.85 -28.53 -8.13
CA LYS A 619 12.65 -28.75 -9.57
C LYS A 619 12.55 -27.44 -10.33
N PRO A 620 13.07 -27.33 -11.56
CA PRO A 620 12.92 -26.12 -12.38
C PRO A 620 11.45 -25.74 -12.59
N TYR A 621 11.13 -24.45 -12.49
CA TYR A 621 9.79 -23.91 -12.75
C TYR A 621 9.80 -23.10 -14.06
N SER A 622 9.09 -23.60 -15.09
CA SER A 622 9.05 -22.96 -16.42
C SER A 622 8.00 -21.86 -16.50
N LYS A 623 8.39 -20.65 -16.91
CA LYS A 623 7.46 -19.52 -17.12
C LYS A 623 6.46 -19.80 -18.24
N ILE A 624 6.90 -20.41 -19.33
CA ILE A 624 6.07 -20.66 -20.53
C ILE A 624 5.04 -21.76 -20.24
N ALA A 625 5.46 -22.85 -19.60
CA ALA A 625 4.56 -23.95 -19.25
C ALA A 625 3.47 -23.53 -18.26
N ASN A 626 3.70 -22.46 -17.50
CA ASN A 626 2.76 -21.91 -16.52
C ASN A 626 2.18 -20.55 -16.97
N LEU A 627 2.21 -20.23 -18.26
CA LEU A 627 1.80 -18.91 -18.76
C LEU A 627 0.31 -18.62 -18.57
N PHE A 628 -0.54 -19.65 -18.70
CA PHE A 628 -1.98 -19.55 -18.50
C PHE A 628 -2.41 -20.40 -17.31
N ARG A 629 -3.13 -19.77 -16.39
CA ARG A 629 -3.76 -20.41 -15.23
C ARG A 629 -5.16 -19.80 -15.05
N PRO A 630 -6.18 -20.37 -15.73
CA PRO A 630 -7.56 -19.96 -15.54
C PRO A 630 -7.97 -20.08 -14.06
N HIS A 631 -8.58 -19.04 -13.51
CA HIS A 631 -8.97 -19.02 -12.09
C HIS A 631 -10.40 -18.53 -11.85
N SER A 632 -10.93 -17.71 -12.74
CA SER A 632 -12.25 -17.11 -12.62
C SER A 632 -12.94 -17.02 -13.97
N TRP A 633 -14.26 -16.95 -13.94
CA TRP A 633 -15.09 -16.82 -15.13
C TRP A 633 -16.35 -16.02 -14.79
N ALA A 634 -17.16 -15.69 -15.78
CA ALA A 634 -18.46 -15.04 -15.56
C ALA A 634 -19.45 -15.51 -16.63
N PRO A 635 -20.74 -15.71 -16.27
CA PRO A 635 -21.79 -16.14 -17.21
C PRO A 635 -22.36 -14.97 -18.03
N PHE A 636 -21.58 -13.92 -18.22
CA PHE A 636 -21.89 -12.77 -19.05
C PHE A 636 -20.59 -12.09 -19.49
N TYR A 637 -20.69 -11.31 -20.56
CA TYR A 637 -19.64 -10.38 -20.96
C TYR A 637 -19.97 -8.98 -20.46
N TYR A 638 -18.94 -8.23 -20.07
CA TYR A 638 -19.05 -6.82 -19.79
C TYR A 638 -17.84 -6.07 -20.31
N ASN A 639 -18.10 -4.94 -20.95
CA ASN A 639 -17.03 -4.13 -21.52
C ASN A 639 -16.44 -3.19 -20.45
N VAL A 640 -15.34 -3.62 -19.84
CA VAL A 640 -14.62 -2.89 -18.78
C VAL A 640 -14.26 -1.45 -19.18
N ASP A 641 -13.98 -1.21 -20.46
CA ASP A 641 -13.54 0.11 -20.94
C ASP A 641 -14.72 1.09 -21.04
N LYS A 642 -15.93 0.58 -21.34
CA LYS A 642 -17.18 1.36 -21.30
C LYS A 642 -17.64 1.65 -19.87
N ILE A 643 -17.37 0.74 -18.93
CA ILE A 643 -17.69 0.91 -17.49
C ILE A 643 -16.86 2.04 -16.84
N LYS A 644 -15.60 2.23 -17.24
CA LYS A 644 -14.77 3.31 -16.70
C LYS A 644 -15.26 4.72 -17.09
N ASN A 645 -16.10 4.82 -18.13
CA ASN A 645 -16.61 6.07 -18.68
C ASN A 645 -18.16 6.14 -18.62
N ILE A 646 -18.78 5.60 -17.55
CA ILE A 646 -20.24 5.56 -17.43
C ILE A 646 -20.84 6.97 -17.45
N SER A 647 -21.73 7.19 -18.43
CA SER A 647 -22.80 8.20 -18.37
C SER A 647 -24.13 7.47 -18.18
N TYR A 648 -25.07 8.09 -17.45
CA TYR A 648 -26.38 7.51 -17.08
C TYR A 648 -27.20 6.99 -18.28
N SER A 649 -26.91 7.46 -19.49
CA SER A 649 -27.65 7.09 -20.71
C SER A 649 -27.40 5.66 -21.21
N ASN A 650 -26.28 5.01 -20.83
CA ASN A 650 -25.84 3.74 -21.45
C ASN A 650 -25.73 2.56 -20.46
N PHE A 651 -26.36 2.65 -19.28
CA PHE A 651 -26.23 1.63 -18.22
C PHE A 651 -26.68 0.23 -18.67
N TYR A 652 -27.64 0.15 -19.59
CA TYR A 652 -28.15 -1.11 -20.15
C TYR A 652 -27.25 -1.76 -21.22
N GLU A 653 -26.26 -1.04 -21.77
CA GLU A 653 -25.30 -1.57 -22.76
C GLU A 653 -24.05 -2.20 -22.12
N ILE A 654 -23.97 -2.20 -20.79
CA ILE A 654 -22.78 -2.61 -20.03
C ILE A 654 -22.63 -4.13 -19.95
N LEU A 655 -23.74 -4.86 -19.98
CA LEU A 655 -23.81 -6.30 -19.81
C LEU A 655 -24.42 -6.94 -21.05
N SER A 656 -23.72 -7.90 -21.65
CA SER A 656 -24.21 -8.69 -22.77
C SER A 656 -24.26 -10.17 -22.38
N PRO A 657 -25.31 -10.92 -22.78
CA PRO A 657 -25.30 -12.38 -22.68
C PRO A 657 -24.01 -12.94 -23.27
N GLY A 658 -23.32 -13.84 -22.56
CA GLY A 658 -21.98 -14.25 -22.95
C GLY A 658 -21.27 -15.08 -21.90
N VAL A 659 -20.00 -15.37 -22.12
CA VAL A 659 -19.13 -16.04 -21.14
C VAL A 659 -17.77 -15.35 -21.16
N THR A 660 -17.20 -15.09 -19.99
CA THR A 660 -15.84 -14.55 -19.84
C THR A 660 -15.00 -15.51 -19.01
N VAL A 661 -13.73 -15.71 -19.37
CA VAL A 661 -12.74 -16.50 -18.63
C VAL A 661 -11.51 -15.64 -18.36
N TYR A 662 -11.05 -15.67 -17.11
CA TYR A 662 -9.87 -14.95 -16.63
C TYR A 662 -8.77 -15.93 -16.27
N SER A 663 -7.56 -15.59 -16.71
CA SER A 663 -6.35 -16.36 -16.48
C SER A 663 -5.24 -15.43 -16.03
N GLN A 664 -4.52 -15.83 -14.99
CA GLN A 664 -3.37 -15.10 -14.49
C GLN A 664 -2.34 -16.10 -13.95
N ASN A 665 -1.10 -16.02 -14.43
CA ASN A 665 -0.07 -16.91 -13.94
C ASN A 665 0.40 -16.56 -12.52
N THR A 666 1.08 -17.51 -11.88
CA THR A 666 1.47 -17.38 -10.48
C THR A 666 2.49 -16.28 -10.22
N LEU A 667 3.37 -16.00 -11.20
CA LEU A 667 4.36 -14.93 -11.12
C LEU A 667 3.79 -13.54 -11.51
N SER A 668 2.49 -13.44 -11.80
CA SER A 668 1.83 -12.20 -12.23
C SER A 668 2.46 -11.49 -13.43
N THR A 669 3.20 -12.23 -14.26
CA THR A 669 3.82 -11.71 -15.49
C THR A 669 2.89 -11.78 -16.69
N ALA A 670 1.81 -12.56 -16.61
CA ALA A 670 0.85 -12.76 -17.68
C ALA A 670 -0.59 -12.74 -17.16
N THR A 671 -1.42 -11.87 -17.73
CA THR A 671 -2.88 -11.87 -17.51
C THR A 671 -3.59 -11.99 -18.85
N ALA A 672 -4.70 -12.72 -18.85
CA ALA A 672 -5.52 -12.98 -20.03
C ALA A 672 -7.01 -12.93 -19.67
N MET A 673 -7.78 -12.35 -20.57
CA MET A 673 -9.23 -12.41 -20.59
C MET A 673 -9.67 -12.90 -21.97
N LEU A 674 -10.46 -13.97 -22.00
CA LEU A 674 -11.14 -14.44 -23.20
C LEU A 674 -12.65 -14.36 -22.95
N ALA A 675 -13.38 -13.72 -23.85
CA ALA A 675 -14.82 -13.62 -23.73
C ALA A 675 -15.54 -13.85 -25.05
N TYR A 676 -16.76 -14.36 -24.93
CA TYR A 676 -17.75 -14.44 -25.99
C TYR A 676 -18.97 -13.62 -25.55
N SER A 677 -19.56 -12.86 -26.48
CA SER A 677 -20.79 -12.11 -26.22
C SER A 677 -21.79 -12.25 -27.37
N TYR A 678 -23.07 -12.13 -27.04
CA TYR A 678 -24.16 -12.08 -28.00
C TYR A 678 -24.99 -10.82 -27.75
N ALA A 679 -24.97 -9.90 -28.70
CA ALA A 679 -25.70 -8.65 -28.62
C ALA A 679 -26.16 -8.21 -30.01
N ASN A 680 -27.39 -7.71 -30.11
CA ASN A 680 -27.94 -7.16 -31.36
C ASN A 680 -27.82 -8.10 -32.59
N GLY A 681 -27.92 -9.42 -32.37
CA GLY A 681 -27.79 -10.44 -33.42
C GLY A 681 -26.35 -10.83 -33.79
N PHE A 682 -25.34 -10.23 -33.16
CA PHE A 682 -23.94 -10.51 -33.40
C PHE A 682 -23.35 -11.46 -32.36
N HIS A 683 -22.57 -12.43 -32.84
CA HIS A 683 -21.75 -13.33 -32.03
C HIS A 683 -20.32 -12.81 -31.98
N ALA A 684 -19.92 -12.19 -30.88
CA ALA A 684 -18.65 -11.50 -30.76
C ALA A 684 -17.65 -12.24 -29.88
N GLY A 685 -16.37 -12.12 -30.23
CA GLY A 685 -15.24 -12.63 -29.45
C GLY A 685 -14.34 -11.49 -28.98
N HIS A 686 -13.86 -11.58 -27.74
CA HIS A 686 -12.99 -10.58 -27.13
C HIS A 686 -11.78 -11.26 -26.49
N LEU A 687 -10.59 -10.74 -26.75
CA LEU A 687 -9.35 -11.16 -26.12
C LEU A 687 -8.61 -9.94 -25.57
N LYS A 688 -8.16 -10.03 -24.33
CA LYS A 688 -7.18 -9.12 -23.74
C LYS A 688 -6.04 -9.96 -23.19
N PHE A 689 -4.81 -9.62 -23.51
CA PHE A 689 -3.62 -10.29 -23.00
C PHE A 689 -2.55 -9.25 -22.64
N THR A 690 -2.04 -9.32 -21.42
CA THR A 690 -0.94 -8.47 -20.94
C THR A 690 0.22 -9.36 -20.55
N TYR A 691 1.41 -9.06 -21.08
CA TYR A 691 2.66 -9.68 -20.67
C TYR A 691 3.65 -8.63 -20.17
N SER A 692 3.99 -8.70 -18.89
CA SER A 692 4.88 -7.77 -18.19
C SER A 692 6.22 -8.39 -17.79
N GLY A 693 6.48 -9.64 -18.18
CA GLY A 693 7.74 -10.37 -17.90
C GLY A 693 8.95 -9.93 -18.75
N LEU A 694 8.74 -9.07 -19.75
CA LEU A 694 9.79 -8.45 -20.56
C LEU A 694 10.09 -7.03 -20.08
N TYR A 695 11.19 -6.47 -20.59
CA TYR A 695 11.56 -5.09 -20.28
C TYR A 695 10.45 -4.08 -20.68
N PRO A 696 9.84 -4.13 -21.88
CA PRO A 696 8.54 -3.49 -22.12
C PRO A 696 7.38 -4.36 -21.63
N VAL A 697 6.31 -3.71 -21.19
CA VAL A 697 5.00 -4.37 -21.05
C VAL A 697 4.32 -4.40 -22.41
N ILE A 698 3.74 -5.54 -22.75
CA ILE A 698 3.01 -5.77 -23.99
C ILE A 698 1.55 -6.01 -23.66
N ASP A 699 0.67 -5.15 -24.14
CA ASP A 699 -0.78 -5.28 -24.04
C ASP A 699 -1.37 -5.52 -25.43
N VAL A 700 -2.09 -6.63 -25.58
CA VAL A 700 -2.79 -7.01 -26.80
C VAL A 700 -4.28 -7.04 -26.52
N LYS A 701 -5.06 -6.39 -27.38
CA LYS A 701 -6.52 -6.45 -27.37
C LYS A 701 -7.02 -6.84 -28.75
N VAL A 702 -8.01 -7.72 -28.80
CA VAL A 702 -8.70 -8.14 -30.02
C VAL A 702 -10.19 -8.16 -29.76
N ASP A 703 -10.97 -7.51 -30.61
CA ASP A 703 -12.43 -7.58 -30.64
C ASP A 703 -12.85 -8.05 -32.04
N TYR A 704 -13.72 -9.06 -32.10
CA TYR A 704 -14.19 -9.66 -33.33
C TYR A 704 -15.71 -9.74 -33.33
N ASN A 705 -16.31 -9.33 -34.44
CA ASN A 705 -17.71 -9.46 -34.80
C ASN A 705 -18.70 -8.86 -33.78
N GLU A 706 -18.36 -7.71 -33.16
CA GLU A 706 -19.29 -6.94 -32.31
C GLU A 706 -20.42 -6.25 -33.09
N ARG A 707 -20.17 -5.97 -34.37
CA ARG A 707 -21.08 -5.35 -35.34
C ARG A 707 -20.59 -5.64 -36.76
N SER A 708 -21.32 -5.16 -37.76
CA SER A 708 -20.82 -5.05 -39.13
C SER A 708 -19.68 -4.03 -39.21
N SER A 709 -18.72 -4.24 -40.12
CA SER A 709 -17.72 -3.22 -40.46
C SER A 709 -18.40 -2.01 -41.12
N ASN A 710 -17.82 -0.82 -40.97
CA ASN A 710 -18.37 0.40 -41.52
C ASN A 710 -17.51 0.94 -42.67
N GLU A 711 -18.17 1.35 -43.74
CA GLU A 711 -17.61 2.23 -44.76
C GLU A 711 -17.95 3.69 -44.42
N ILE A 712 -16.93 4.54 -44.46
CA ILE A 712 -17.03 5.93 -44.01
C ILE A 712 -16.62 6.83 -45.17
N ARG A 713 -17.52 7.73 -45.59
CA ARG A 713 -17.26 8.70 -46.66
C ARG A 713 -17.79 10.08 -46.29
N LEU A 714 -17.13 11.12 -46.78
CA LEU A 714 -17.65 12.48 -46.68
C LEU A 714 -18.53 12.76 -47.88
N MET A 715 -19.73 13.27 -47.62
CA MET A 715 -20.59 13.87 -48.62
C MET A 715 -20.81 15.33 -48.31
N ARG A 716 -21.23 16.10 -49.31
CA ARG A 716 -21.80 17.43 -49.07
C ARG A 716 -23.30 17.29 -48.91
N ASP A 717 -23.85 17.91 -47.89
CA ASP A 717 -25.29 18.02 -47.74
C ASP A 717 -25.87 19.05 -48.73
N ILE A 718 -27.18 19.28 -48.65
CA ILE A 718 -27.91 20.23 -49.51
C ILE A 718 -27.49 21.70 -49.31
N HIS A 719 -26.83 22.03 -48.19
CA HIS A 719 -26.27 23.36 -47.91
C HIS A 719 -24.78 23.45 -48.28
N GLY A 720 -24.20 22.37 -48.83
CA GLY A 720 -22.78 22.30 -49.22
C GLY A 720 -21.84 21.88 -48.09
N GLU A 721 -22.39 21.53 -46.92
CA GLU A 721 -21.69 21.17 -45.69
C GLU A 721 -21.15 19.74 -45.74
N LYS A 722 -19.90 19.53 -45.31
CA LYS A 722 -19.29 18.19 -45.29
C LYS A 722 -19.89 17.35 -44.17
N ILE A 723 -20.74 16.40 -44.51
CA ILE A 723 -21.30 15.40 -43.60
C ILE A 723 -20.57 14.06 -43.73
N GLN A 724 -20.26 13.43 -42.61
CA GLN A 724 -19.70 12.08 -42.57
C GLN A 724 -20.86 11.06 -42.61
N ILE A 725 -20.91 10.27 -43.68
CA ILE A 725 -21.85 9.16 -43.80
C ILE A 725 -21.13 7.88 -43.40
N VAL A 726 -21.74 7.15 -42.47
CA VAL A 726 -21.29 5.85 -42.00
C VAL A 726 -22.27 4.81 -42.53
N THR A 727 -21.81 3.92 -43.40
CA THR A 727 -22.61 2.86 -44.01
C THR A 727 -22.14 1.50 -43.50
N PRO A 728 -22.99 0.73 -42.81
CA PRO A 728 -22.62 -0.62 -42.39
C PRO A 728 -22.54 -1.54 -43.62
N VAL A 729 -21.44 -2.27 -43.74
CA VAL A 729 -21.27 -3.29 -44.79
C VAL A 729 -21.98 -4.56 -44.33
N LEU A 730 -23.16 -4.80 -44.87
CA LEU A 730 -23.97 -5.98 -44.53
C LEU A 730 -23.19 -7.28 -44.77
N ASN A 731 -23.38 -8.28 -43.90
CA ASN A 731 -22.67 -9.56 -43.92
C ASN A 731 -21.15 -9.49 -43.76
N SER A 732 -20.59 -8.36 -43.32
CA SER A 732 -19.18 -8.26 -42.89
C SER A 732 -19.07 -8.37 -41.37
N SER A 733 -17.97 -8.95 -40.88
CA SER A 733 -17.65 -8.97 -39.45
C SER A 733 -16.66 -7.86 -39.12
N TYR A 734 -16.98 -7.01 -38.13
CA TYR A 734 -16.01 -6.05 -37.61
C TYR A 734 -14.83 -6.76 -36.93
N PHE A 735 -13.62 -6.33 -37.18
CA PHE A 735 -12.42 -6.82 -36.50
C PHE A 735 -11.58 -5.62 -36.09
N SER A 736 -11.16 -5.61 -34.82
CA SER A 736 -10.29 -4.59 -34.26
C SER A 736 -9.22 -5.23 -33.41
N THR A 737 -7.97 -4.78 -33.56
CA THR A 737 -6.87 -5.18 -32.69
C THR A 737 -6.03 -3.99 -32.29
N SER A 738 -5.45 -4.03 -31.10
CA SER A 738 -4.46 -3.06 -30.67
C SER A 738 -3.31 -3.71 -29.93
N PHE A 739 -2.11 -3.23 -30.22
CA PHE A 739 -0.86 -3.59 -29.57
C PHE A 739 -0.31 -2.33 -28.89
N LEU A 740 -0.24 -2.37 -27.57
CA LEU A 740 0.34 -1.32 -26.75
C LEU A 740 1.64 -1.84 -26.12
N PHE A 741 2.72 -1.13 -26.39
CA PHE A 741 4.01 -1.33 -25.75
C PHE A 741 4.28 -0.14 -24.84
N TYR A 742 4.63 -0.37 -23.57
CA TYR A 742 5.03 0.72 -22.68
C TYR A 742 6.13 0.31 -21.72
N LEU A 743 6.92 1.30 -21.29
CA LEU A 743 8.01 1.12 -20.33
C LEU A 743 7.69 1.94 -19.07
N PRO A 744 7.22 1.33 -17.97
CA PRO A 744 6.96 2.06 -16.74
C PRO A 744 8.28 2.33 -16.00
N LEU A 745 8.98 3.43 -16.33
CA LEU A 745 10.24 3.75 -15.67
C LEU A 745 10.01 4.51 -14.36
N ASN A 746 10.55 4.00 -13.26
CA ASN A 746 10.43 4.57 -11.92
C ASN A 746 11.75 5.20 -11.47
N PHE A 747 11.68 6.45 -10.99
CA PHE A 747 12.81 7.23 -10.46
C PHE A 747 12.52 7.83 -9.09
N SER A 748 11.51 7.31 -8.37
CA SER A 748 11.05 7.83 -7.09
C SER A 748 12.16 7.81 -6.04
N SER A 749 12.35 8.95 -5.36
CA SER A 749 13.30 9.09 -4.25
C SER A 749 13.07 10.38 -3.47
N GLY A 750 13.40 10.39 -2.19
CA GLY A 750 13.35 11.57 -1.31
C GLY A 750 11.94 12.06 -1.04
N GLY A 751 10.95 11.15 -1.01
CA GLY A 751 9.53 11.48 -0.81
C GLY A 751 8.83 11.99 -2.08
N TRP A 752 9.49 11.92 -3.23
CA TRP A 752 8.92 12.26 -4.53
C TRP A 752 8.64 11.00 -5.34
N ASP A 753 7.42 10.90 -5.84
CA ASP A 753 7.02 9.94 -6.85
C ASP A 753 7.39 10.45 -8.23
N ARG A 754 8.32 9.76 -8.90
CA ARG A 754 8.86 10.17 -10.20
C ARG A 754 8.81 9.03 -11.19
N GLY A 755 8.36 9.32 -12.40
CA GLY A 755 8.36 8.31 -13.45
C GLY A 755 8.30 8.88 -14.86
N LEU A 756 8.71 8.04 -15.80
CA LEU A 756 8.66 8.31 -17.24
C LEU A 756 8.10 7.07 -17.94
N ILE A 757 7.00 7.24 -18.65
CA ILE A 757 6.28 6.15 -19.32
C ILE A 757 6.19 6.47 -20.82
N PRO A 758 7.19 6.10 -21.63
CA PRO A 758 7.04 6.07 -23.07
C PRO A 758 6.09 4.93 -23.45
N LYS A 759 5.22 5.19 -24.43
CA LYS A 759 4.22 4.25 -24.95
C LYS A 759 4.16 4.30 -26.47
N LEU A 760 3.94 3.15 -27.09
CA LEU A 760 3.67 2.98 -28.51
C LEU A 760 2.41 2.14 -28.65
N LEU A 761 1.38 2.70 -29.28
CA LEU A 761 0.11 2.04 -29.57
C LEU A 761 -0.06 1.94 -31.07
N TRP A 762 -0.20 0.72 -31.58
CA TRP A 762 -0.72 0.45 -32.91
C TRP A 762 -2.13 -0.12 -32.79
N LYS A 763 -3.08 0.42 -33.54
CA LYS A 763 -4.46 -0.06 -33.60
C LYS A 763 -4.87 -0.25 -35.06
N TYR A 764 -5.50 -1.37 -35.33
CA TYR A 764 -6.08 -1.72 -36.61
C TYR A 764 -7.59 -1.98 -36.42
N SER A 765 -8.42 -1.50 -37.35
CA SER A 765 -9.75 -2.06 -37.56
C SER A 765 -10.12 -2.07 -39.04
N ASN A 766 -10.99 -3.00 -39.43
CA ASN A 766 -11.51 -3.08 -40.80
C ASN A 766 -12.69 -2.12 -41.06
N ASP A 767 -12.85 -1.09 -40.24
CA ASP A 767 -13.63 0.08 -40.66
C ASP A 767 -12.83 0.84 -41.69
N SER A 768 -13.46 1.19 -42.80
CA SER A 768 -12.75 1.70 -43.96
C SER A 768 -13.19 3.13 -44.29
N TYR A 769 -12.22 3.97 -44.64
CA TYR A 769 -12.42 5.38 -44.95
C TYR A 769 -12.17 5.62 -46.43
N TYR A 770 -13.10 6.32 -47.08
CA TYR A 770 -13.02 6.61 -48.50
C TYR A 770 -11.95 7.66 -48.80
N SER A 771 -11.02 7.30 -49.67
CA SER A 771 -9.90 8.13 -50.17
C SER A 771 -10.31 8.69 -51.53
N VAL A 772 -10.55 10.00 -51.62
CA VAL A 772 -11.05 10.68 -52.82
C VAL A 772 -10.06 10.59 -53.97
N ASN A 773 -8.77 10.83 -53.73
CA ASN A 773 -7.76 10.84 -54.80
C ASN A 773 -7.49 9.44 -55.34
N SER A 774 -7.54 8.41 -54.49
CA SER A 774 -7.30 7.03 -54.92
C SER A 774 -8.57 6.26 -55.32
N GLY A 775 -9.76 6.83 -55.08
CA GLY A 775 -11.05 6.22 -55.38
C GLY A 775 -11.32 4.90 -54.63
N ARG A 776 -10.61 4.65 -53.52
CA ARG A 776 -10.62 3.38 -52.78
C ARG A 776 -10.89 3.60 -51.30
N TYR A 777 -11.50 2.61 -50.66
CA TYR A 777 -11.59 2.54 -49.22
C TYR A 777 -10.27 2.02 -48.63
N ARG A 778 -9.88 2.57 -47.48
CA ARG A 778 -8.70 2.13 -46.72
C ARG A 778 -9.07 1.86 -45.27
N ASP A 779 -8.62 0.73 -44.76
CA ASP A 779 -8.86 0.31 -43.39
C ASP A 779 -8.21 1.27 -42.38
N TYR A 780 -8.82 1.34 -41.20
CA TYR A 780 -8.37 2.19 -40.10
C TYR A 780 -7.10 1.63 -39.46
N GLN A 781 -5.98 2.31 -39.69
CA GLN A 781 -4.71 2.01 -39.03
C GLN A 781 -4.17 3.25 -38.33
N TYR A 782 -4.08 3.16 -37.01
CA TYR A 782 -3.75 4.25 -36.13
C TYR A 782 -2.47 3.93 -35.35
N LEU A 783 -1.50 4.83 -35.45
CA LEU A 783 -0.25 4.77 -34.70
C LEU A 783 -0.17 5.94 -33.73
N SER A 784 0.08 5.67 -32.47
CA SER A 784 0.25 6.67 -31.43
C SER A 784 1.52 6.44 -30.63
N PHE A 785 2.39 7.45 -30.61
CA PHE A 785 3.49 7.56 -29.68
C PHE A 785 3.05 8.45 -28.52
N GLY A 786 3.40 8.08 -27.29
CA GLY A 786 3.17 8.96 -26.15
C GLY A 786 4.27 8.88 -25.12
N LEU A 787 4.33 9.92 -24.30
CA LEU A 787 5.27 10.06 -23.21
C LEU A 787 4.53 10.66 -22.02
N HIS A 788 4.57 9.99 -20.88
CA HIS A 788 4.03 10.52 -19.63
C HIS A 788 5.17 10.67 -18.61
N TYR A 789 5.44 11.90 -18.20
CA TYR A 789 6.38 12.22 -17.14
C TYR A 789 5.61 12.75 -15.93
N TYR A 790 6.01 12.35 -14.73
CA TYR A 790 5.50 12.92 -13.49
C TYR A 790 6.61 13.02 -12.45
N ASN A 791 6.53 14.06 -11.61
CA ASN A 791 7.32 14.28 -10.42
C ASN A 791 6.41 14.93 -9.36
N ILE A 792 5.92 14.14 -8.42
CA ILE A 792 4.85 14.51 -7.49
C ILE A 792 5.33 14.23 -6.06
N LEU A 793 5.18 15.20 -5.17
CA LEU A 793 5.48 15.00 -3.74
C LEU A 793 4.38 14.16 -3.08
N ASN A 794 4.77 13.25 -2.19
CA ASN A 794 3.82 12.45 -1.42
C ASN A 794 2.87 13.34 -0.58
N SER A 795 1.57 13.04 -0.64
CA SER A 795 0.53 13.76 0.11
C SER A 795 0.50 13.36 1.59
N SER A 796 0.15 14.30 2.47
CA SER A 796 -0.17 13.99 3.88
C SER A 796 -1.58 13.42 4.04
N ARG A 797 -1.95 12.99 5.27
CA ARG A 797 -3.26 12.37 5.55
C ARG A 797 -4.45 13.29 5.24
N ARG A 798 -4.29 14.60 5.39
CA ARG A 798 -5.37 15.59 5.19
C ARG A 798 -5.39 16.23 3.81
N ASP A 799 -4.33 16.09 3.02
CA ASP A 799 -4.25 16.71 1.70
C ASP A 799 -5.29 16.15 0.72
N ILE A 800 -5.81 17.00 -0.16
CA ILE A 800 -6.62 16.59 -1.32
C ILE A 800 -5.74 16.54 -2.57
N PHE A 801 -4.88 17.55 -2.75
CA PHE A 801 -3.85 17.60 -3.77
C PHE A 801 -2.46 17.55 -3.12
N PRO A 802 -1.46 16.95 -3.80
CA PRO A 802 -0.06 17.10 -3.44
C PRO A 802 0.31 18.58 -3.25
N LYS A 803 1.20 18.89 -2.31
CA LYS A 803 1.67 20.28 -2.13
C LYS A 803 2.52 20.75 -3.30
N TRP A 804 3.30 19.85 -3.89
CA TRP A 804 4.13 20.14 -5.05
C TRP A 804 4.07 19.01 -6.05
N GLY A 805 3.97 19.33 -7.32
CA GLY A 805 4.10 18.33 -8.38
C GLY A 805 4.06 18.94 -9.77
N LEU A 806 4.65 18.23 -10.72
CA LEU A 806 4.62 18.55 -12.14
C LEU A 806 4.39 17.25 -12.92
N GLY A 807 3.47 17.28 -13.87
CA GLY A 807 3.27 16.20 -14.81
C GLY A 807 3.13 16.71 -16.23
N VAL A 808 3.60 15.91 -17.17
CA VAL A 808 3.57 16.20 -18.60
C VAL A 808 3.09 14.95 -19.34
N VAL A 809 2.03 15.09 -20.10
CA VAL A 809 1.54 14.06 -21.03
C VAL A 809 1.71 14.60 -22.44
N PHE A 810 2.53 13.92 -23.24
CA PHE A 810 2.70 14.19 -24.66
C PHE A 810 2.20 13.00 -25.47
N GLN A 811 1.52 13.27 -26.59
CA GLN A 811 1.04 12.24 -27.49
C GLN A 811 1.06 12.73 -28.94
N MET A 812 1.54 11.89 -29.85
CA MET A 812 1.55 12.12 -31.29
C MET A 812 0.84 10.97 -31.99
N ASN A 813 -0.16 11.29 -32.79
CA ASN A 813 -1.00 10.32 -33.50
C ASN A 813 -0.85 10.51 -35.01
N SER A 814 -0.90 9.41 -35.75
CA SER A 814 -0.84 9.40 -37.20
C SER A 814 -1.59 8.20 -37.78
N MET A 815 -1.95 8.29 -39.06
CA MET A 815 -2.47 7.18 -39.86
C MET A 815 -1.63 6.98 -41.12
N PRO A 816 -0.46 6.33 -41.01
CA PRO A 816 0.54 6.29 -42.09
C PRO A 816 0.04 5.63 -43.38
N PHE A 817 -1.01 4.80 -43.31
CA PHE A 817 -1.57 4.11 -44.48
C PHE A 817 -2.81 4.82 -45.06
N SER A 818 -3.23 5.94 -44.47
CA SER A 818 -4.42 6.73 -44.86
C SER A 818 -4.12 8.23 -44.82
N GLU A 819 -2.92 8.63 -45.27
CA GLU A 819 -2.43 10.01 -45.16
C GLU A 819 -3.25 11.03 -45.95
N GLU A 820 -4.02 10.61 -46.97
CA GLU A 820 -4.99 11.48 -47.64
C GLU A 820 -6.16 11.82 -46.70
N ASN A 821 -6.58 10.84 -45.89
CA ASN A 821 -7.76 10.95 -45.06
C ASN A 821 -7.49 11.68 -43.76
N PHE A 822 -6.36 11.38 -43.10
CA PHE A 822 -6.02 11.95 -41.80
C PHE A 822 -4.61 12.52 -41.79
N GLY A 823 -4.44 13.64 -41.09
CA GLY A 823 -3.12 14.19 -40.80
C GLY A 823 -2.45 13.58 -39.57
N SER A 824 -1.52 14.32 -39.00
CA SER A 824 -0.96 14.05 -37.67
C SER A 824 -1.67 14.89 -36.61
N LEU A 825 -1.88 14.34 -35.41
CA LEU A 825 -2.34 15.07 -34.22
C LEU A 825 -1.24 15.07 -33.17
N ILE A 826 -0.88 16.25 -32.67
CA ILE A 826 0.02 16.43 -31.52
C ILE A 826 -0.82 16.92 -30.35
N TYR A 827 -0.61 16.34 -29.18
CA TYR A 827 -1.27 16.68 -27.93
C TYR A 827 -0.23 16.82 -26.82
N SER A 828 -0.39 17.85 -26.01
CA SER A 828 0.41 18.11 -24.82
C SER A 828 -0.48 18.58 -23.68
N ASN A 829 -0.30 18.01 -22.50
CA ASN A 829 -0.94 18.43 -21.27
C ASN A 829 0.11 18.54 -20.17
N ILE A 830 0.29 19.76 -19.66
CA ILE A 830 1.19 20.06 -18.56
C ILE A 830 0.32 20.43 -17.37
N TYR A 831 0.50 19.76 -16.25
CA TYR A 831 -0.22 20.09 -15.02
C TYR A 831 0.75 20.23 -13.85
N ALA A 832 0.44 21.15 -12.94
CA ALA A 832 1.22 21.41 -11.75
C ALA A 832 0.33 21.42 -10.51
N TYR A 833 0.89 20.94 -9.40
CA TYR A 833 0.31 21.06 -8.07
C TYR A 833 1.15 22.03 -7.26
N LEU A 834 0.47 22.95 -6.57
CA LEU A 834 1.04 24.02 -5.76
C LEU A 834 0.34 24.05 -4.40
N PRO A 835 1.01 24.49 -3.33
CA PRO A 835 0.36 24.66 -2.04
C PRO A 835 -0.67 25.79 -2.12
N GLY A 836 -1.79 25.62 -1.43
CA GLY A 836 -2.81 26.66 -1.29
C GLY A 836 -2.46 27.70 -0.22
N ILE A 837 -3.45 28.55 0.12
CA ILE A 837 -3.27 29.66 1.07
C ILE A 837 -3.13 29.16 2.51
N LEU A 838 -3.90 28.13 2.89
CA LEU A 838 -3.89 27.54 4.23
C LEU A 838 -3.34 26.11 4.20
N ALA A 839 -3.05 25.56 5.38
CA ALA A 839 -2.66 24.16 5.52
C ALA A 839 -3.69 23.23 4.86
N ASN A 840 -3.21 22.23 4.14
CA ASN A 840 -4.00 21.24 3.39
C ASN A 840 -4.86 21.78 2.24
N HIS A 841 -4.74 23.08 1.92
CA HIS A 841 -5.26 23.61 0.67
C HIS A 841 -4.26 23.31 -0.46
N GLY A 842 -4.76 23.08 -1.66
CA GLY A 842 -3.92 22.82 -2.82
C GLY A 842 -4.50 23.43 -4.09
N LEU A 843 -3.63 23.92 -4.96
CA LEU A 843 -3.99 24.46 -6.27
C LEU A 843 -3.44 23.51 -7.34
N ARG A 844 -4.30 23.10 -8.28
CA ARG A 844 -3.90 22.39 -9.49
C ARG A 844 -4.11 23.31 -10.68
N LEU A 845 -3.06 23.48 -11.48
CA LEU A 845 -3.11 24.21 -12.75
C LEU A 845 -2.88 23.21 -13.89
N SER A 846 -3.59 23.38 -15.01
CA SER A 846 -3.40 22.58 -16.22
C SER A 846 -3.34 23.49 -17.44
N PHE A 847 -2.40 23.20 -18.34
CA PHE A 847 -2.32 23.77 -19.68
C PHE A 847 -2.37 22.63 -20.69
N VAL A 848 -3.31 22.71 -21.63
CA VAL A 848 -3.48 21.73 -22.70
C VAL A 848 -3.33 22.43 -24.03
N HIS A 849 -2.54 21.83 -24.93
CA HIS A 849 -2.44 22.25 -26.31
C HIS A 849 -2.52 21.03 -27.22
N GLN A 850 -3.37 21.12 -28.24
CA GLN A 850 -3.55 20.10 -29.25
C GLN A 850 -3.61 20.74 -30.63
N MET A 851 -2.88 20.17 -31.59
CA MET A 851 -2.85 20.62 -32.97
C MET A 851 -3.00 19.44 -33.93
N GLN A 852 -3.82 19.59 -34.95
CA GLN A 852 -4.06 18.63 -36.01
C GLN A 852 -3.68 19.20 -37.37
N ASN A 853 -2.86 18.49 -38.14
CA ASN A 853 -2.54 18.87 -39.51
C ASN A 853 -3.68 18.48 -40.46
N TYR A 854 -4.66 19.36 -40.61
CA TYR A 854 -5.85 19.10 -41.44
C TYR A 854 -5.73 19.57 -42.90
N ARG A 855 -4.64 20.26 -43.28
CA ARG A 855 -4.53 20.84 -44.62
C ARG A 855 -4.55 19.73 -45.68
N ASP A 856 -5.47 19.87 -46.64
CA ASP A 856 -5.69 18.93 -47.74
C ASP A 856 -6.06 17.51 -47.26
N LYS A 857 -6.69 17.40 -46.07
CA LYS A 857 -7.18 16.13 -45.50
C LYS A 857 -8.70 16.04 -45.55
N ASN A 858 -9.20 14.82 -45.60
CA ASN A 858 -10.63 14.57 -45.62
C ASN A 858 -11.23 14.69 -44.21
N TYR A 859 -10.64 14.05 -43.20
CA TYR A 859 -11.19 13.86 -41.85
C TYR A 859 -10.33 14.50 -40.76
N LEU A 860 -10.97 14.85 -39.63
CA LEU A 860 -10.31 15.25 -38.38
C LEU A 860 -10.32 14.08 -37.38
N PHE A 861 -9.29 14.01 -36.53
CA PHE A 861 -9.39 13.17 -35.33
C PHE A 861 -10.33 13.83 -34.32
N SER A 862 -10.93 13.01 -33.46
CA SER A 862 -11.52 13.52 -32.22
C SER A 862 -10.45 14.19 -31.36
N ASN A 863 -10.82 15.28 -30.69
CA ASN A 863 -9.93 15.93 -29.74
C ASN A 863 -9.61 14.93 -28.60
N LEU A 864 -8.33 14.74 -28.32
CA LEU A 864 -7.85 14.08 -27.10
C LEU A 864 -8.03 14.98 -25.88
N ALA A 865 -7.96 16.30 -26.07
CA ALA A 865 -8.28 17.28 -25.04
C ALA A 865 -9.78 17.28 -24.72
N SER A 866 -10.11 17.21 -23.44
CA SER A 866 -11.49 17.40 -22.98
C SER A 866 -11.89 18.87 -23.03
N SER A 867 -13.12 19.15 -23.45
CA SER A 867 -13.69 20.50 -23.38
C SER A 867 -13.84 20.97 -21.92
N PRO A 868 -13.84 22.30 -21.67
CA PRO A 868 -14.18 22.88 -20.37
C PRO A 868 -15.47 22.29 -19.79
N ARG A 869 -15.54 22.17 -18.46
CA ARG A 869 -16.71 21.62 -17.77
C ARG A 869 -17.97 22.40 -18.14
N GLY A 870 -19.00 21.72 -18.67
CA GLY A 870 -20.24 22.36 -19.15
C GLY A 870 -20.36 22.51 -20.67
N TYR A 871 -19.31 22.21 -21.43
CA TYR A 871 -19.34 22.19 -22.89
C TYR A 871 -19.23 20.76 -23.42
N ASP A 872 -19.85 20.52 -24.57
CA ASP A 872 -19.70 19.26 -25.30
C ASP A 872 -18.31 19.12 -25.91
N GLN A 873 -17.92 17.88 -26.21
CA GLN A 873 -16.63 17.60 -26.82
C GLN A 873 -16.60 18.11 -28.26
N LEU A 874 -15.67 19.01 -28.55
CA LEU A 874 -15.52 19.61 -29.87
C LEU A 874 -14.45 18.90 -30.71
N TYR A 875 -14.50 19.14 -32.01
CA TYR A 875 -13.46 18.78 -32.98
C TYR A 875 -12.77 20.07 -33.44
N GLY A 876 -11.44 20.08 -33.49
CA GLY A 876 -10.70 21.27 -33.90
C GLY A 876 -9.31 20.99 -34.45
N LYS A 877 -8.88 21.88 -35.34
CA LYS A 877 -7.52 21.93 -35.90
C LYS A 877 -6.52 22.35 -34.83
N ASN A 878 -6.88 23.31 -33.99
CA ASN A 878 -6.06 23.76 -32.88
C ASN A 878 -6.95 23.92 -31.63
N PHE A 879 -6.46 23.48 -30.49
CA PHE A 879 -7.17 23.56 -29.22
C PHE A 879 -6.18 23.93 -28.12
N VAL A 880 -6.48 25.00 -27.39
CA VAL A 880 -5.72 25.45 -26.23
C VAL A 880 -6.68 25.53 -25.05
N ALA A 881 -6.31 24.98 -23.90
CA ALA A 881 -7.07 25.13 -22.67
C ALA A 881 -6.20 25.40 -21.45
N LEU A 882 -6.76 26.15 -20.51
CA LEU A 882 -6.22 26.45 -19.20
C LEU A 882 -7.26 26.11 -18.15
N SER A 883 -6.87 25.40 -17.09
CA SER A 883 -7.74 25.16 -15.94
C SER A 883 -7.03 25.38 -14.62
N ALA A 884 -7.80 25.84 -13.63
CA ALA A 884 -7.38 26.01 -12.25
C ALA A 884 -8.40 25.35 -11.33
N ASP A 885 -7.95 24.42 -10.48
CA ASP A 885 -8.75 23.77 -9.44
C ASP A 885 -8.15 24.08 -8.07
N TYR A 886 -8.91 24.69 -7.15
CA TYR A 886 -8.44 24.99 -5.79
C TYR A 886 -9.14 24.08 -4.77
N ALA A 887 -8.46 23.08 -4.23
CA ALA A 887 -9.07 22.12 -3.31
C ALA A 887 -8.79 22.46 -1.85
N PHE A 888 -9.82 22.38 -1.01
CA PHE A 888 -9.68 22.43 0.45
C PHE A 888 -10.66 21.50 1.17
N PRO A 889 -10.24 20.87 2.29
CA PRO A 889 -11.10 19.99 3.08
C PRO A 889 -11.89 20.75 4.16
N VAL A 890 -13.16 20.38 4.34
CA VAL A 890 -14.04 20.83 5.42
C VAL A 890 -14.38 19.62 6.29
N TYR A 891 -14.04 19.69 7.58
CA TYR A 891 -14.33 18.62 8.53
C TYR A 891 -15.81 18.58 8.90
N LEU A 892 -16.43 17.39 8.82
CA LEU A 892 -17.86 17.21 9.06
C LEU A 892 -18.21 16.65 10.44
N GLY A 893 -17.25 16.50 11.35
CA GLY A 893 -17.53 16.00 12.69
C GLY A 893 -17.52 14.48 12.83
N ASP A 894 -17.12 13.72 11.81
CA ASP A 894 -17.14 12.24 11.82
C ASP A 894 -18.54 11.68 12.15
N VAL A 895 -19.57 12.23 11.51
CA VAL A 895 -20.98 11.94 11.82
C VAL A 895 -21.42 10.61 11.21
N SER A 896 -21.99 9.74 12.05
CA SER A 896 -22.66 8.52 11.61
C SER A 896 -24.16 8.73 11.50
N ILE A 897 -24.73 8.51 10.31
CA ILE A 897 -26.17 8.39 10.13
C ILE A 897 -26.53 6.91 10.12
N SER A 898 -27.14 6.44 11.21
CA SER A 898 -27.54 5.03 11.43
C SER A 898 -26.36 4.04 11.38
N SER A 899 -26.64 2.75 11.21
CA SER A 899 -25.62 1.72 10.89
C SER A 899 -25.10 1.81 9.46
N LEU A 900 -25.68 2.65 8.60
CA LEU A 900 -25.45 2.61 7.16
C LEU A 900 -24.35 3.56 6.65
N ILE A 901 -24.26 4.80 7.14
CA ILE A 901 -23.38 5.81 6.53
C ILE A 901 -22.55 6.53 7.61
N TYR A 902 -21.27 6.76 7.31
CA TYR A 902 -20.32 7.52 8.15
C TYR A 902 -19.60 8.57 7.31
N PHE A 903 -19.76 9.85 7.65
CA PHE A 903 -19.19 10.99 6.93
C PHE A 903 -17.92 11.51 7.62
N LYS A 904 -16.85 11.73 6.85
CA LYS A 904 -15.57 12.21 7.38
C LYS A 904 -15.35 13.70 7.08
N ARG A 905 -15.37 14.06 5.80
CA ARG A 905 -15.09 15.41 5.32
C ARG A 905 -15.85 15.73 4.03
N LEU A 906 -16.06 17.00 3.79
CA LEU A 906 -16.47 17.57 2.51
C LEU A 906 -15.23 18.15 1.84
N LYS A 907 -14.98 17.80 0.58
CA LYS A 907 -13.99 18.42 -0.28
C LYS A 907 -14.70 19.49 -1.09
N VAL A 908 -14.17 20.70 -1.07
CA VAL A 908 -14.66 21.81 -1.89
C VAL A 908 -13.57 22.14 -2.89
N ILE A 909 -13.91 22.10 -4.18
CA ILE A 909 -12.95 22.33 -5.26
C ILE A 909 -13.55 23.33 -6.25
N PRO A 910 -13.49 24.65 -5.96
CA PRO A 910 -13.84 25.66 -6.93
C PRO A 910 -12.88 25.60 -8.11
N PHE A 911 -13.40 25.88 -9.29
CA PHE A 911 -12.63 25.80 -10.52
C PHE A 911 -13.00 26.87 -11.54
N VAL A 912 -12.05 27.12 -12.44
CA VAL A 912 -12.23 27.92 -13.65
C VAL A 912 -11.54 27.20 -14.81
N ASP A 913 -12.25 27.07 -15.91
CA ASP A 913 -11.76 26.50 -17.16
C ASP A 913 -11.92 27.52 -18.29
N TRP A 914 -10.87 27.69 -19.08
CA TRP A 914 -10.91 28.45 -20.33
C TRP A 914 -10.37 27.58 -21.46
N ALA A 915 -10.99 27.66 -22.64
CA ALA A 915 -10.45 27.04 -23.83
C ALA A 915 -10.75 27.85 -25.09
N TYR A 916 -9.90 27.66 -26.09
CA TYR A 916 -10.07 28.15 -27.44
C TYR A 916 -9.92 26.96 -28.40
N ASN A 917 -10.95 26.73 -29.22
CA ASN A 917 -10.97 25.68 -30.23
C ASN A 917 -11.11 26.30 -31.61
N GLN A 918 -10.10 26.17 -32.46
CA GLN A 918 -10.17 26.50 -33.87
C GLN A 918 -10.78 25.31 -34.62
N GLY A 919 -12.05 25.41 -34.98
CA GLY A 919 -12.80 24.36 -35.66
C GLY A 919 -12.46 24.21 -37.14
N ALA A 920 -13.22 23.36 -37.83
CA ALA A 920 -13.16 23.27 -39.29
C ALA A 920 -13.64 24.57 -39.97
N GLN A 921 -14.72 25.15 -39.42
CA GLN A 921 -15.46 26.29 -39.96
C GLN A 921 -15.45 27.51 -39.05
N GLU A 922 -15.60 27.32 -37.74
CA GLU A 922 -15.68 28.41 -36.76
C GLU A 922 -14.72 28.20 -35.59
N ASP A 923 -14.28 29.34 -35.04
CA ASP A 923 -13.48 29.39 -33.84
C ASP A 923 -14.39 29.60 -32.62
N THR A 924 -14.16 28.82 -31.56
CA THR A 924 -15.00 28.84 -30.36
C THR A 924 -14.16 29.17 -29.14
N HIS A 925 -14.59 30.20 -28.40
CA HIS A 925 -14.07 30.50 -27.07
C HIS A 925 -15.03 29.95 -26.02
N MET A 926 -14.51 29.15 -25.10
CA MET A 926 -15.27 28.51 -24.02
C MET A 926 -14.71 28.98 -22.68
N LEU A 927 -15.59 29.35 -21.77
CA LEU A 927 -15.21 29.71 -20.40
C LEU A 927 -16.28 29.16 -19.46
N SER A 928 -15.85 28.44 -18.44
CA SER A 928 -16.73 27.99 -17.37
C SER A 928 -16.09 28.15 -16.00
N ALA A 929 -16.94 28.36 -14.99
CA ALA A 929 -16.53 28.42 -13.60
C ALA A 929 -17.55 27.69 -12.74
N GLY A 930 -17.09 27.14 -11.63
CA GLY A 930 -17.94 26.27 -10.82
C GLY A 930 -17.27 25.74 -9.57
N THR A 931 -17.86 24.71 -8.98
CA THR A 931 -17.30 24.01 -7.84
C THR A 931 -17.71 22.55 -7.81
N ASP A 932 -16.78 21.69 -7.41
CA ASP A 932 -17.06 20.31 -7.04
C ASP A 932 -17.20 20.22 -5.53
N LEU A 933 -18.34 19.69 -5.08
CA LEU A 933 -18.62 19.39 -3.68
C LEU A 933 -18.64 17.87 -3.52
N LEU A 934 -17.62 17.29 -2.89
CA LEU A 934 -17.48 15.84 -2.74
C LEU A 934 -17.43 15.43 -1.27
N LEU A 935 -18.35 14.58 -0.82
CA LEU A 935 -18.36 14.00 0.51
C LEU A 935 -17.49 12.75 0.53
N ASP A 936 -16.59 12.65 1.51
CA ASP A 936 -15.88 11.41 1.85
C ASP A 936 -16.65 10.64 2.92
N PHE A 937 -17.05 9.42 2.62
CA PHE A 937 -17.90 8.61 3.49
C PHE A 937 -17.64 7.11 3.35
N ASN A 938 -18.17 6.35 4.30
CA ASN A 938 -18.18 4.89 4.30
C ASN A 938 -19.63 4.41 4.34
N ILE A 939 -19.96 3.36 3.58
CA ILE A 939 -21.30 2.75 3.50
C ILE A 939 -21.28 1.34 4.12
N LEU A 940 -22.37 0.92 4.76
CA LEU A 940 -22.59 -0.41 5.36
C LEU A 940 -21.48 -0.81 6.37
N ASN A 941 -20.83 0.19 6.98
CA ASN A 941 -19.65 0.03 7.83
C ASN A 941 -18.45 -0.64 7.12
N ILE A 942 -18.41 -0.68 5.79
CA ILE A 942 -17.27 -1.21 5.04
C ILE A 942 -16.13 -0.18 5.12
N TYR A 943 -14.90 -0.67 5.34
CA TYR A 943 -13.71 0.18 5.51
C TYR A 943 -13.36 1.02 4.26
N LEU A 944 -13.78 0.58 3.08
CA LEU A 944 -13.54 1.23 1.80
C LEU A 944 -14.09 2.67 1.78
N PRO A 945 -13.24 3.71 1.72
CA PRO A 945 -13.69 5.09 1.66
C PRO A 945 -14.25 5.40 0.27
N LEU A 946 -15.45 5.96 0.22
CA LEU A 946 -16.10 6.41 -1.01
C LEU A 946 -16.12 7.94 -1.05
N SER A 947 -16.08 8.50 -2.26
CA SER A 947 -16.22 9.94 -2.45
C SER A 947 -17.32 10.22 -3.47
N ALA A 948 -18.31 11.01 -3.10
CA ALA A 948 -19.43 11.32 -4.00
C ALA A 948 -20.00 12.72 -3.75
N GLY A 949 -20.60 13.33 -4.75
CA GLY A 949 -21.31 14.59 -4.58
C GLY A 949 -21.71 15.23 -5.89
N VAL A 950 -21.68 16.56 -5.95
CA VAL A 950 -22.24 17.32 -7.07
C VAL A 950 -21.21 18.32 -7.58
N ARG A 951 -21.07 18.38 -8.89
CA ARG A 951 -20.44 19.46 -9.63
C ARG A 951 -21.50 20.44 -10.06
N TYR A 952 -21.28 21.71 -9.76
CA TYR A 952 -21.96 22.82 -10.39
C TYR A 952 -20.98 23.51 -11.33
N ALA A 953 -21.37 23.73 -12.58
CA ALA A 953 -20.60 24.52 -13.56
C ALA A 953 -21.53 25.52 -14.24
N ARG A 954 -21.05 26.75 -14.44
CA ARG A 954 -21.72 27.78 -15.21
C ARG A 954 -20.86 28.19 -16.39
N THR A 955 -21.40 28.12 -17.60
CA THR A 955 -20.72 28.55 -18.82
C THR A 955 -20.88 30.06 -19.04
N LYS A 956 -20.04 30.64 -19.90
CA LYS A 956 -20.10 32.06 -20.27
C LYS A 956 -21.45 32.46 -20.87
N GLU A 957 -22.09 31.55 -21.59
CA GLU A 957 -23.41 31.74 -22.23
C GLU A 957 -24.56 31.68 -21.21
N GLY A 958 -24.26 31.47 -19.92
CA GLY A 958 -25.24 31.44 -18.84
C GLY A 958 -25.87 30.07 -18.61
N LEU A 959 -25.38 29.01 -19.25
CA LEU A 959 -25.86 27.65 -19.03
C LEU A 959 -25.38 27.14 -17.68
N ASN A 960 -26.29 26.57 -16.89
CA ASN A 960 -25.98 25.92 -15.62
C ASN A 960 -26.02 24.41 -15.80
N LEU A 961 -24.92 23.76 -15.44
CA LEU A 961 -24.75 22.33 -15.47
C LEU A 961 -24.62 21.79 -14.04
N TYR A 962 -25.38 20.72 -13.75
CA TYR A 962 -25.26 19.96 -12.53
C TYR A 962 -24.90 18.52 -12.88
N GLN A 963 -23.80 18.01 -12.34
CA GLN A 963 -23.35 16.63 -12.57
C GLN A 963 -23.15 15.94 -11.24
N PHE A 964 -23.68 14.71 -11.11
CA PHE A 964 -23.34 13.86 -9.98
C PHE A 964 -21.94 13.27 -10.21
N LEU A 965 -21.06 13.44 -9.23
CA LEU A 965 -19.72 12.90 -9.24
C LEU A 965 -19.65 11.73 -8.26
N PHE A 966 -19.09 10.62 -8.72
CA PHE A 966 -18.80 9.47 -7.87
C PHE A 966 -17.39 8.99 -8.18
N LYS A 967 -16.55 8.92 -7.15
CA LYS A 967 -15.17 8.46 -7.25
C LYS A 967 -15.00 7.28 -6.30
N LEU A 968 -14.70 6.13 -6.88
CA LEU A 968 -14.17 5.00 -6.14
C LEU A 968 -12.70 5.27 -5.78
N PRO A 969 -12.22 4.80 -4.63
CA PRO A 969 -10.80 4.78 -4.37
C PRO A 969 -10.13 3.90 -5.43
N MET A 970 -9.11 4.45 -6.10
CA MET A 970 -8.28 3.69 -7.06
C MET A 970 -7.26 2.84 -6.33
#